data_AF-A0A4Q1R3V3-F1
#
_entry.id   AF-A0A4Q1R3V3-F1
#
_cell.length_a   1.000
_cell.length_b   1.000
_cell.length_c   1.000
_cell.angle_alpha   90.00
_cell.angle_beta   90.00
_cell.angle_gamma   90.00
#
_symmetry.space_group_name_H-M   'P 1'
#
loop_
_entity.id
_entity.type
_entity.pdbx_description
1 polymer ?
#
loop_
_entity_poly.entity_id
_entity_poly.type
_entity_poly.pdbx_seq_one_letter_code
_entity_poly.pdbx_strand_id
1 'polypeptide(L)'
;MTTADQLDRAVSDPIGLITDLVTDVEKDLGAESIRAVVTAVAGGRAKSRQLAKALAMRSAVLTDGGSPAPRAIGDLLIELRKADASAIAAPVCAECGKQLRTLQRKGQDWYCSVCGQERAECTVCGNVRRVSFRDRKGLPRCSMCPDNDDRDPAAVVHELITAIVPGADRDAVAEALRQSAPHRPHYRQRVVWALEENPRLLTGEGYLAPHRAILRFVDPLHEAGVAGIVRPACPRCHRVVRIDKPLDGQRVCRNCIAKSRFEECVRCGARREPATRDAEGRPLCPSCLVRDPANLETCAVCGESRMVNSRTADGPICPNCRPLPILLCSICGRTAPCMLSKLTGLPRCGGCDRRQGHCTICGRMRGIHSGTADAPVCGPCTTPDAELWRPCPTCGQAERLHAPGPCPRCTLKQRLHELLADDTGSINPKLQSLHDALAGTERAGTAMRWLSKGIVAAVLSDLGSGRRPLTHEALDELPEGKVVEHIRSVLVATGVLPRRDEQMARLERHVKDLVDSHATAEGRKMLHQYATWHLLRRLRRRSRGKEITHYQLAGARQHLRAAVHLLDWLEERNLTLSTCRQDDLERWMTSADVRHRREAGHFVRWALSQKIARDLSFPAERWKRPLPGDGRRGPLGHRPSPAARRHSQA
;
A
#
# COMPACT_ATOMS: atom_id res chain seq x y z
N MET A 1 -3.37 -16.43 -31.88
CA MET A 1 -3.81 -15.46 -30.87
C MET A 1 -4.11 -14.14 -31.58
N THR A 2 -5.25 -13.52 -31.32
CA THR A 2 -5.53 -12.18 -31.89
C THR A 2 -4.69 -11.12 -31.19
N THR A 3 -4.51 -9.95 -31.80
CA THR A 3 -3.84 -8.81 -31.14
C THR A 3 -4.56 -8.38 -29.86
N ALA A 4 -5.89 -8.55 -29.80
CA ALA A 4 -6.68 -8.30 -28.58
C ALA A 4 -6.28 -9.26 -27.45
N ASP A 5 -6.17 -10.56 -27.72
CA ASP A 5 -5.73 -11.56 -26.73
C ASP A 5 -4.30 -11.27 -26.23
N GLN A 6 -3.42 -10.83 -27.13
CA GLN A 6 -2.06 -10.42 -26.77
C GLN A 6 -2.08 -9.19 -25.86
N LEU A 7 -2.94 -8.20 -26.12
CA LEU A 7 -3.05 -7.02 -25.27
C LEU A 7 -3.59 -7.34 -23.88
N ASP A 8 -4.52 -8.27 -23.75
CA ASP A 8 -5.01 -8.75 -22.45
C ASP A 8 -3.93 -9.54 -21.70
N ARG A 9 -3.21 -10.42 -22.40
CA ARG A 9 -2.03 -11.12 -21.85
C ARG A 9 -0.93 -10.16 -21.44
N ALA A 10 -0.75 -9.04 -22.15
CA ALA A 10 0.20 -8.00 -21.75
C ALA A 10 -0.15 -7.36 -20.41
N VAL A 11 -1.39 -7.49 -19.93
CA VAL A 11 -1.83 -7.04 -18.61
C VAL A 11 -1.73 -8.15 -17.57
N SER A 12 -2.19 -9.36 -17.88
CA SER A 12 -2.25 -10.48 -16.93
C SER A 12 -0.88 -11.14 -16.73
N ASP A 13 -0.16 -11.45 -17.81
CA ASP A 13 1.16 -12.08 -17.82
C ASP A 13 2.10 -11.45 -18.88
N PRO A 14 2.61 -10.23 -18.61
CA PRO A 14 3.47 -9.53 -19.55
C PRO A 14 4.78 -10.26 -19.82
N ILE A 15 5.36 -10.93 -18.83
CA ILE A 15 6.64 -11.63 -18.98
C ILE A 15 6.44 -12.90 -19.81
N GLY A 16 5.40 -13.68 -19.53
CA GLY A 16 5.08 -14.86 -20.34
C GLY A 16 4.76 -14.48 -21.78
N LEU A 17 3.97 -13.43 -22.02
CA LEU A 17 3.70 -12.98 -23.39
C LEU A 17 4.97 -12.60 -24.15
N ILE A 18 5.87 -11.82 -23.54
CA ILE A 18 7.14 -11.47 -24.20
C ILE A 18 7.98 -12.73 -24.46
N THR A 19 8.02 -13.65 -23.49
CA THR A 19 8.78 -14.91 -23.61
C THR A 19 8.25 -15.74 -24.78
N ASP A 20 6.93 -15.87 -24.91
CA ASP A 20 6.29 -16.59 -26.02
C ASP A 20 6.60 -15.93 -27.36
N LEU A 21 6.43 -14.60 -27.47
CA LEU A 21 6.73 -13.86 -28.70
C LEU A 21 8.19 -13.98 -29.14
N VAL A 22 9.13 -14.03 -28.18
CA VAL A 22 10.55 -14.26 -28.48
C VAL A 22 10.77 -15.72 -28.87
N THR A 23 10.17 -16.68 -28.17
CA THR A 23 10.29 -18.12 -28.47
C THR A 23 9.68 -18.50 -29.82
N ASP A 24 8.70 -17.73 -30.30
CA ASP A 24 8.14 -17.90 -31.65
C ASP A 24 9.17 -17.63 -32.74
N VAL A 25 10.10 -16.69 -32.50
CA VAL A 25 11.18 -16.30 -33.43
C VAL A 25 12.46 -17.08 -33.16
N GLU A 26 12.85 -17.23 -31.89
CA GLU A 26 14.08 -17.84 -31.43
C GLU A 26 13.84 -19.26 -30.95
N LYS A 27 14.45 -20.24 -31.65
CA LYS A 27 14.28 -21.67 -31.37
C LYS A 27 15.49 -22.30 -30.70
N ASP A 28 16.66 -21.68 -30.81
CA ASP A 28 17.92 -22.25 -30.30
C ASP A 28 18.12 -21.90 -28.82
N LEU A 29 17.56 -20.77 -28.37
CA LEU A 29 17.61 -20.36 -26.97
C LEU A 29 16.43 -20.92 -26.17
N GLY A 30 16.72 -21.60 -25.06
CA GLY A 30 15.68 -22.15 -24.18
C GLY A 30 14.77 -21.08 -23.56
N ALA A 31 13.48 -21.40 -23.41
CA ALA A 31 12.46 -20.48 -22.89
C ALA A 31 12.77 -19.93 -21.48
N GLU A 32 13.48 -20.70 -20.64
CA GLU A 32 13.90 -20.24 -19.31
C GLU A 32 14.97 -19.14 -19.39
N SER A 33 15.96 -19.29 -20.27
CA SER A 33 16.98 -18.27 -20.54
C SER A 33 16.36 -16.99 -21.11
N ILE A 34 15.43 -17.13 -22.07
CA ILE A 34 14.66 -16.00 -22.61
C ILE A 34 13.92 -15.29 -21.47
N ARG A 35 13.20 -16.04 -20.63
CA ARG A 35 12.44 -15.47 -19.50
C ARG A 35 13.33 -14.73 -18.50
N ALA A 36 14.53 -15.24 -18.23
CA ALA A 36 15.50 -14.58 -17.36
C ALA A 36 15.95 -13.23 -17.94
N VAL A 37 16.30 -13.18 -19.24
CA VAL A 37 16.68 -11.95 -19.94
C VAL A 37 15.53 -10.94 -19.93
N VAL A 38 14.31 -11.37 -20.28
CA VAL A 38 13.11 -10.53 -20.28
C VAL A 38 12.86 -9.93 -18.89
N THR A 39 12.96 -10.74 -17.83
CA THR A 39 12.76 -10.30 -16.45
C THR A 39 13.80 -9.25 -16.05
N ALA A 40 15.08 -9.45 -16.42
CA ALA A 40 16.15 -8.50 -16.14
C ALA A 40 15.95 -7.16 -16.87
N VAL A 41 15.57 -7.18 -18.16
CA VAL A 41 15.37 -5.96 -18.96
C VAL A 41 14.12 -5.20 -18.55
N ALA A 42 13.02 -5.90 -18.31
CA ALA A 42 11.74 -5.30 -17.96
C ALA A 42 11.72 -4.80 -16.51
N GLY A 43 12.37 -5.49 -15.59
CA GLY A 43 12.47 -5.12 -14.17
C GLY A 43 11.12 -5.16 -13.43
N GLY A 44 10.35 -4.07 -13.52
CA GLY A 44 9.07 -3.89 -12.81
C GLY A 44 7.84 -4.17 -13.68
N ARG A 45 6.70 -4.49 -13.04
CA ARG A 45 5.46 -4.88 -13.74
C ARG A 45 4.96 -3.83 -14.73
N ALA A 46 4.98 -2.53 -14.37
CA ALA A 46 4.54 -1.46 -15.28
C ALA A 46 5.39 -1.41 -16.57
N LYS A 47 6.72 -1.49 -16.45
CA LYS A 47 7.64 -1.51 -17.60
C LYS A 47 7.49 -2.81 -18.41
N SER A 48 7.25 -3.94 -17.75
CA SER A 48 6.96 -5.23 -18.39
C SER A 48 5.71 -5.16 -19.26
N ARG A 49 4.62 -4.59 -18.74
CA ARG A 49 3.36 -4.39 -19.48
C ARG A 49 3.55 -3.48 -20.69
N GLN A 50 4.28 -2.38 -20.53
CA GLN A 50 4.56 -1.46 -21.64
C GLN A 50 5.41 -2.12 -22.73
N LEU A 51 6.41 -2.91 -22.34
CA LEU A 51 7.25 -3.67 -23.26
C LEU A 51 6.43 -4.74 -24.00
N ALA A 52 5.61 -5.50 -23.27
CA ALA A 52 4.73 -6.52 -23.81
C ALA A 52 3.70 -5.93 -24.79
N LYS A 53 3.06 -4.82 -24.42
CA LYS A 53 2.14 -4.08 -25.30
C LYS A 53 2.83 -3.60 -26.58
N ALA A 54 4.03 -3.04 -26.47
CA ALA A 54 4.77 -2.55 -27.63
C ALA A 54 5.14 -3.69 -28.59
N LEU A 55 5.55 -4.86 -28.07
CA LEU A 55 5.84 -6.05 -28.87
C LEU A 55 4.58 -6.69 -29.47
N ALA A 56 3.46 -6.71 -28.73
CA ALA A 56 2.17 -7.16 -29.27
C ALA A 56 1.69 -6.28 -30.43
N MET A 57 1.97 -4.98 -30.40
CA MET A 57 1.63 -4.05 -31.48
C MET A 57 2.56 -4.19 -32.69
N ARG A 58 3.83 -4.56 -32.50
CA ARG A 58 4.80 -4.79 -33.58
C ARG A 58 5.85 -5.81 -33.18
N SER A 59 5.58 -7.09 -33.43
CA SER A 59 6.51 -8.19 -33.15
C SER A 59 7.66 -8.28 -34.16
N ALA A 60 7.45 -7.78 -35.38
CA ALA A 60 8.46 -7.76 -36.46
C ALA A 60 9.80 -7.10 -36.06
N VAL A 61 9.80 -6.25 -35.04
CA VAL A 61 11.03 -5.65 -34.48
C VAL A 61 12.03 -6.69 -33.94
N LEU A 62 11.56 -7.89 -33.57
CA LEU A 62 12.41 -9.00 -33.16
C LEU A 62 13.26 -9.54 -34.31
N THR A 63 12.76 -9.45 -35.55
CA THR A 63 13.42 -9.97 -36.76
C THR A 63 14.05 -8.88 -37.62
N ASP A 64 13.51 -7.66 -37.62
CA ASP A 64 14.05 -6.55 -38.42
C ASP A 64 14.98 -5.61 -37.63
N GLY A 65 14.88 -5.60 -36.29
CA GLY A 65 15.67 -4.74 -35.41
C GLY A 65 15.44 -3.24 -35.59
N GLY A 66 14.44 -2.83 -36.37
CA GLY A 66 14.21 -1.45 -36.78
C GLY A 66 13.38 -0.66 -35.77
N SER A 67 13.71 0.62 -35.61
CA SER A 67 12.82 1.60 -34.97
C SER A 67 11.79 2.14 -36.00
N PRO A 68 10.67 2.76 -35.60
CA PRO A 68 10.35 3.32 -34.28
C PRO A 68 9.96 2.26 -33.25
N ALA A 69 10.58 2.32 -32.07
CA ALA A 69 10.24 1.44 -30.94
C ALA A 69 10.79 1.98 -29.60
N PRO A 70 10.17 1.63 -28.45
CA PRO A 70 10.68 2.01 -27.14
C PRO A 70 12.10 1.52 -26.90
N ARG A 71 12.92 2.32 -26.20
CA ARG A 71 14.31 1.99 -25.83
C ARG A 71 14.46 0.59 -25.22
N ALA A 72 13.46 0.17 -24.43
CA ALA A 72 13.43 -1.12 -23.75
C ALA A 72 13.37 -2.32 -24.71
N ILE A 73 12.79 -2.17 -25.91
CA ILE A 73 12.85 -3.23 -26.94
C ILE A 73 14.29 -3.35 -27.45
N GLY A 74 14.94 -2.22 -27.76
CA GLY A 74 16.32 -2.27 -28.21
C GLY A 74 17.30 -2.81 -27.16
N ASP A 75 17.06 -2.55 -25.87
CA ASP A 75 17.79 -3.20 -24.77
C ASP A 75 17.51 -4.72 -24.74
N LEU A 76 16.25 -5.15 -24.93
CA LEU A 76 15.88 -6.57 -24.99
C LEU A 76 16.62 -7.29 -26.13
N LEU A 77 16.63 -6.74 -27.34
CA LEU A 77 17.33 -7.32 -28.48
C LEU A 77 18.83 -7.49 -28.22
N ILE A 78 19.47 -6.48 -27.61
CA ILE A 78 20.90 -6.54 -27.26
C ILE A 78 21.17 -7.65 -26.24
N GLU A 79 20.37 -7.74 -25.17
CA GLU A 79 20.59 -8.74 -24.12
C GLU A 79 20.25 -10.16 -24.59
N LEU A 80 19.23 -10.35 -25.44
CA LEU A 80 18.95 -11.65 -26.05
C LEU A 80 20.11 -12.14 -26.92
N ARG A 81 20.68 -11.24 -27.75
CA ARG A 81 21.85 -11.59 -28.56
C ARG A 81 23.12 -11.84 -27.75
N LYS A 82 23.27 -11.21 -26.59
CA LYS A 82 24.36 -11.54 -25.65
C LYS A 82 24.19 -12.90 -24.98
N ALA A 83 22.95 -13.38 -24.91
CA ALA A 83 22.61 -14.75 -24.50
C ALA A 83 22.60 -15.72 -25.70
N ASP A 84 23.31 -15.38 -26.78
CA ASP A 84 23.51 -16.21 -27.97
C ASP A 84 22.25 -16.54 -28.79
N ALA A 85 21.19 -15.71 -28.69
CA ALA A 85 20.06 -15.80 -29.60
C ALA A 85 20.51 -15.56 -31.07
N SER A 86 20.23 -16.54 -31.94
CA SER A 86 20.69 -16.61 -33.33
C SER A 86 19.70 -15.96 -34.32
N ALA A 87 18.39 -16.09 -34.05
CA ALA A 87 17.31 -15.61 -34.92
C ALA A 87 16.85 -14.18 -34.58
N ILE A 88 17.24 -13.68 -33.40
CA ILE A 88 16.91 -12.31 -32.97
C ILE A 88 17.84 -11.29 -33.64
N ALA A 89 17.26 -10.31 -34.32
CA ALA A 89 18.02 -9.24 -34.96
C ALA A 89 18.65 -8.29 -33.92
N ALA A 90 19.83 -7.73 -34.24
CA ALA A 90 20.32 -6.59 -33.46
C ALA A 90 19.45 -5.36 -33.79
N PRO A 91 19.31 -4.43 -32.84
CA PRO A 91 18.80 -3.11 -33.16
C PRO A 91 19.62 -2.51 -34.31
N VAL A 92 18.98 -1.89 -35.30
CA VAL A 92 19.66 -1.23 -36.41
C VAL A 92 19.56 0.29 -36.29
N CYS A 93 20.56 0.99 -36.82
CA CYS A 93 20.53 2.43 -36.94
C CYS A 93 19.49 2.86 -37.99
N ALA A 94 18.54 3.71 -37.62
CA ALA A 94 17.51 4.23 -38.53
C ALA A 94 18.10 4.97 -39.76
N GLU A 95 19.28 5.57 -39.62
CA GLU A 95 19.94 6.30 -40.71
C GLU A 95 20.83 5.43 -41.62
N CYS A 96 21.72 4.61 -41.05
CA CYS A 96 22.73 3.88 -41.83
C CYS A 96 22.57 2.35 -41.84
N GLY A 97 21.52 1.80 -41.21
CA GLY A 97 21.27 0.35 -41.14
C GLY A 97 22.26 -0.44 -40.28
N LYS A 98 23.28 0.19 -39.70
CA LYS A 98 24.31 -0.48 -38.88
C LYS A 98 23.69 -1.23 -37.69
N GLN A 99 24.05 -2.50 -37.51
CA GLN A 99 23.72 -3.28 -36.31
C GLN A 99 24.37 -2.69 -35.06
N LEU A 100 23.58 -2.54 -34.00
CA LEU A 100 23.94 -1.82 -32.79
C LEU A 100 24.14 -2.76 -31.61
N ARG A 101 25.30 -2.64 -30.94
CA ARG A 101 25.55 -3.23 -29.60
C ARG A 101 25.16 -2.29 -28.46
N THR A 102 25.02 -1.00 -28.78
CA THR A 102 24.55 0.08 -27.92
C THR A 102 23.84 1.08 -28.81
N LEU A 103 22.77 1.70 -28.33
CA LEU A 103 22.01 2.64 -29.16
C LEU A 103 21.77 3.98 -28.45
N GLN A 104 21.80 5.05 -29.24
CA GLN A 104 21.29 6.36 -28.88
C GLN A 104 19.85 6.46 -29.35
N ARG A 105 19.03 7.23 -28.62
CA ARG A 105 17.61 7.41 -28.96
C ARG A 105 17.28 8.87 -29.15
N LYS A 106 16.65 9.20 -30.27
CA LYS A 106 16.00 10.50 -30.52
C LYS A 106 14.55 10.21 -30.90
N GLY A 107 13.59 10.75 -30.16
CA GLY A 107 12.18 10.41 -30.37
C GLY A 107 11.91 8.92 -30.15
N GLN A 108 11.39 8.21 -31.15
CA GLN A 108 11.22 6.74 -31.12
C GLN A 108 12.32 6.00 -31.89
N ASP A 109 13.26 6.72 -32.50
CA ASP A 109 14.25 6.15 -33.40
C ASP A 109 15.60 5.87 -32.74
N TRP A 110 16.25 4.81 -33.23
CA TRP A 110 17.52 4.31 -32.71
C TRP A 110 18.65 4.67 -33.67
N TYR A 111 19.73 5.18 -33.11
CA TYR A 111 20.88 5.63 -33.88
C TYR A 111 22.18 5.03 -33.32
N CYS A 112 23.12 4.75 -34.22
CA CYS A 112 24.48 4.43 -33.82
C CYS A 112 25.16 5.67 -33.20
N SER A 113 26.30 5.46 -32.55
CA SER A 113 27.08 6.53 -31.94
C SER A 113 27.63 7.58 -32.92
N VAL A 114 27.56 7.32 -34.23
CA VAL A 114 27.99 8.22 -35.31
C VAL A 114 26.80 9.03 -35.82
N CYS A 115 25.78 8.36 -36.35
CA CYS A 115 24.51 8.96 -36.85
C CYS A 115 23.74 9.72 -35.76
N GLY A 116 23.80 9.25 -34.52
CA GLY A 116 23.15 9.90 -33.39
C GLY A 116 23.78 11.25 -33.00
N GLN A 117 24.97 11.56 -33.51
CA GLN A 117 25.67 12.81 -33.19
C GLN A 117 25.08 13.99 -33.94
N GLU A 118 25.13 15.17 -33.34
CA GLU A 118 24.81 16.42 -34.03
C GLU A 118 25.86 16.68 -35.12
N ARG A 119 25.41 17.04 -36.32
CA ARG A 119 26.26 17.55 -37.41
C ARG A 119 25.90 19.01 -37.65
N ALA A 120 26.92 19.85 -37.76
CA ALA A 120 26.77 21.25 -38.06
C ALA A 120 27.98 21.71 -38.88
N GLU A 121 27.86 22.86 -39.52
CA GLU A 121 28.97 23.51 -40.19
C GLU A 121 30.05 23.89 -39.16
N CYS A 122 31.28 23.40 -39.35
CA CYS A 122 32.40 23.76 -38.49
C CYS A 122 32.80 25.21 -38.74
N THR A 123 32.83 26.05 -37.71
CA THR A 123 33.10 27.48 -37.85
C THR A 123 34.55 27.83 -38.21
N VAL A 124 35.49 26.87 -38.25
CA VAL A 124 36.84 27.09 -38.81
C VAL A 124 36.87 26.71 -40.29
N CYS A 125 36.51 25.46 -40.59
CA CYS A 125 36.77 24.88 -41.91
C CYS A 125 35.55 24.93 -42.85
N GLY A 126 34.41 25.51 -42.43
CA GLY A 126 33.17 25.66 -43.22
C GLY A 126 32.50 24.35 -43.61
N ASN A 127 32.98 23.20 -43.13
CA ASN A 127 32.49 21.89 -43.55
C ASN A 127 31.44 21.36 -42.58
N VAL A 128 30.35 20.79 -43.12
CA VAL A 128 29.32 20.10 -42.32
C VAL A 128 29.88 18.78 -41.78
N ARG A 129 30.37 18.84 -40.54
CA ARG A 129 31.03 17.72 -39.86
C ARG A 129 30.29 17.40 -38.56
N ARG A 130 30.64 16.26 -37.97
CA ARG A 130 30.22 15.93 -36.62
C ARG A 130 30.72 16.98 -35.64
N VAL A 131 29.83 17.51 -34.80
CA VAL A 131 30.19 18.44 -33.73
C VAL A 131 30.97 17.65 -32.67
N SER A 132 32.28 17.84 -32.63
CA SER A 132 33.16 17.18 -31.67
C SER A 132 33.12 17.89 -30.32
N PHE A 133 33.15 19.23 -30.36
CA PHE A 133 32.98 20.11 -29.22
C PHE A 133 32.46 21.47 -29.72
N ARG A 134 32.18 22.38 -28.80
CA ARG A 134 31.84 23.76 -29.10
C ARG A 134 32.95 24.65 -28.56
N ASP A 135 33.38 25.63 -29.36
CA ASP A 135 34.45 26.58 -29.02
C ASP A 135 34.02 27.54 -27.90
N ARG A 136 34.90 28.48 -27.54
CA ARG A 136 34.63 29.53 -26.55
C ARG A 136 33.34 30.31 -26.83
N LYS A 137 32.98 30.55 -28.09
CA LYS A 137 31.76 31.27 -28.49
C LYS A 137 30.52 30.35 -28.54
N GLY A 138 30.65 29.09 -28.14
CA GLY A 138 29.58 28.08 -28.21
C GLY A 138 29.33 27.54 -29.63
N LEU A 139 30.19 27.87 -30.58
CA LEU A 139 30.03 27.51 -31.98
C LEU A 139 30.56 26.10 -32.25
N PRO A 140 29.94 25.35 -33.17
CA PRO A 140 30.32 23.97 -33.45
C PRO A 140 31.71 23.85 -34.08
N ARG A 141 32.55 22.97 -33.51
CA ARG A 141 33.86 22.60 -34.04
C ARG A 141 33.93 21.11 -34.36
N CYS A 142 34.60 20.77 -35.46
CA CYS A 142 34.90 19.39 -35.80
C CYS A 142 36.17 18.90 -35.09
N SER A 143 36.38 17.59 -35.03
CA SER A 143 37.57 17.00 -34.37
C SER A 143 38.90 17.36 -35.04
N MET A 144 38.86 17.80 -36.31
CA MET A 144 40.04 18.20 -37.09
C MET A 144 40.42 19.67 -36.91
N CYS A 145 39.56 20.46 -36.24
CA CYS A 145 39.80 21.87 -35.98
C CYS A 145 39.74 22.09 -34.46
N PRO A 146 40.71 21.58 -33.69
CA PRO A 146 40.75 21.77 -32.25
C PRO A 146 40.90 23.25 -31.92
N ASP A 147 40.21 23.70 -30.88
CA ASP A 147 40.32 25.05 -30.33
C ASP A 147 41.41 24.99 -29.25
N ASN A 148 42.66 24.96 -29.73
CA ASN A 148 43.84 24.84 -28.89
C ASN A 148 44.19 26.20 -28.27
N ASP A 149 44.51 26.17 -27.00
CA ASP A 149 45.11 27.27 -26.25
C ASP A 149 46.45 26.74 -25.75
N ASP A 150 47.55 27.37 -26.13
CA ASP A 150 48.91 26.88 -25.84
C ASP A 150 49.33 27.15 -24.39
N ARG A 151 48.51 27.88 -23.62
CA ARG A 151 48.77 28.18 -22.20
C ARG A 151 48.50 26.95 -21.33
N ASP A 152 49.32 26.75 -20.30
CA ASP A 152 49.08 25.71 -19.29
C ASP A 152 47.76 25.98 -18.54
N PRO A 153 46.73 25.12 -18.68
CA PRO A 153 45.44 25.31 -18.03
C PRO A 153 45.54 25.44 -16.50
N ALA A 154 46.50 24.75 -15.88
CA ALA A 154 46.68 24.80 -14.44
C ALA A 154 47.31 26.13 -14.01
N ALA A 155 48.27 26.67 -14.79
CA ALA A 155 48.85 27.99 -14.55
C ALA A 155 47.79 29.10 -14.67
N VAL A 156 46.98 29.09 -15.72
CA VAL A 156 45.93 30.12 -15.93
C VAL A 156 44.90 30.09 -14.79
N VAL A 157 44.44 28.90 -14.39
CA VAL A 157 43.48 28.79 -13.29
C VAL A 157 44.10 29.15 -11.94
N HIS A 158 45.38 28.84 -11.73
CA HIS A 158 46.11 29.25 -10.53
C HIS A 158 46.24 30.78 -10.44
N GLU A 159 46.57 31.46 -11.53
CA GLU A 159 46.61 32.93 -11.59
C GLU A 159 45.23 33.53 -11.28
N LEU A 160 44.16 33.00 -11.90
CA LEU A 160 42.79 33.45 -11.64
C LEU A 160 42.37 33.26 -10.18
N ILE A 161 42.70 32.12 -9.58
CA ILE A 161 42.40 31.85 -8.17
C ILE A 161 43.25 32.73 -7.26
N THR A 162 44.53 32.94 -7.59
CA THR A 162 45.44 33.79 -6.80
C THR A 162 44.99 35.25 -6.78
N ALA A 163 44.39 35.73 -7.88
CA ALA A 163 43.78 37.07 -7.94
C ALA A 163 42.56 37.22 -7.01
N ILE A 164 41.85 36.14 -6.70
CA ILE A 164 40.73 36.11 -5.74
C ILE A 164 41.25 35.86 -4.32
N VAL A 165 42.27 35.00 -4.19
CA VAL A 165 42.76 34.42 -2.94
C VAL A 165 44.29 34.43 -2.97
N PRO A 166 44.93 35.48 -2.44
CA PRO A 166 46.38 35.53 -2.36
C PRO A 166 46.93 34.33 -1.59
N GLY A 167 47.88 33.60 -2.19
CA GLY A 167 48.53 32.45 -1.55
C GLY A 167 47.89 31.07 -1.83
N ALA A 168 47.03 30.94 -2.83
CA ALA A 168 46.52 29.64 -3.26
C ALA A 168 47.65 28.69 -3.71
N ASP A 169 47.63 27.44 -3.23
CA ASP A 169 48.60 26.42 -3.60
C ASP A 169 48.38 25.95 -5.06
N ARG A 170 49.42 26.10 -5.88
CA ARG A 170 49.40 25.73 -7.30
C ARG A 170 49.19 24.23 -7.51
N ASP A 171 49.77 23.39 -6.66
CA ASP A 171 49.69 21.94 -6.81
C ASP A 171 48.30 21.42 -6.44
N ALA A 172 47.69 21.97 -5.38
CA ALA A 172 46.30 21.70 -5.03
C ALA A 172 45.32 22.13 -6.14
N VAL A 173 45.53 23.30 -6.76
CA VAL A 173 44.71 23.77 -7.90
C VAL A 173 44.86 22.86 -9.12
N ALA A 174 46.10 22.48 -9.46
CA ALA A 174 46.38 21.58 -10.58
C ALA A 174 45.72 20.20 -10.36
N GLU A 175 45.79 19.66 -9.13
CA GLU A 175 45.17 18.39 -8.79
C GLU A 175 43.64 18.46 -8.83
N ALA A 176 43.03 19.51 -8.27
CA ALA A 176 41.58 19.73 -8.38
C ALA A 176 41.12 19.81 -9.85
N LEU A 177 41.90 20.49 -10.71
CA LEU A 177 41.59 20.59 -12.15
C LEU A 177 41.69 19.22 -12.83
N ARG A 178 42.70 18.41 -12.50
CA ARG A 178 42.83 17.02 -12.97
C ARG A 178 41.64 16.17 -12.55
N GLN A 179 41.21 16.24 -11.29
CA GLN A 179 40.08 15.47 -10.75
C GLN A 179 38.73 15.88 -11.38
N SER A 180 38.55 17.16 -11.69
CA SER A 180 37.32 17.65 -12.32
C SER A 180 37.11 17.10 -13.74
N ALA A 181 38.22 16.84 -14.46
CA ALA A 181 38.26 16.35 -15.84
C ALA A 181 39.46 15.39 -16.08
N PRO A 182 39.36 14.13 -15.63
CA PRO A 182 40.49 13.21 -15.57
C PRO A 182 40.94 12.69 -16.95
N HIS A 183 40.03 12.50 -17.90
CA HIS A 183 40.32 11.75 -19.14
C HIS A 183 40.32 12.58 -20.43
N ARG A 184 40.18 13.92 -20.36
CA ARG A 184 40.01 14.76 -21.57
C ARG A 184 40.62 16.16 -21.40
N PRO A 185 41.79 16.46 -22.01
CA PRO A 185 42.44 17.78 -21.93
C PRO A 185 41.54 18.96 -22.34
N HIS A 186 40.77 18.82 -23.42
CA HIS A 186 39.81 19.86 -23.87
C HIS A 186 38.69 20.16 -22.86
N TYR A 187 38.36 19.24 -21.93
CA TYR A 187 37.40 19.56 -20.86
C TYR A 187 38.01 20.45 -19.79
N ARG A 188 39.33 20.36 -19.54
CA ARG A 188 40.06 21.26 -18.64
C ARG A 188 40.09 22.66 -19.22
N GLN A 189 40.38 22.76 -20.52
CA GLN A 189 40.36 24.03 -21.24
C GLN A 189 39.02 24.76 -21.13
N ARG A 190 37.90 24.02 -21.22
CA ARG A 190 36.57 24.60 -21.03
C ARG A 190 36.34 25.16 -19.63
N VAL A 191 36.89 24.51 -18.59
CA VAL A 191 36.84 25.04 -17.22
C VAL A 191 37.60 26.35 -17.17
N VAL A 192 38.80 26.41 -17.75
CA VAL A 192 39.60 27.64 -17.83
C VAL A 192 38.81 28.77 -18.49
N TRP A 193 38.29 28.58 -19.69
CA TRP A 193 37.55 29.63 -20.42
C TRP A 193 36.34 30.15 -19.65
N ALA A 194 35.57 29.26 -19.01
CA ALA A 194 34.42 29.70 -18.22
C ALA A 194 34.84 30.47 -16.95
N LEU A 195 36.00 30.16 -16.37
CA LEU A 195 36.54 30.89 -15.22
C LEU A 195 37.14 32.24 -15.64
N GLU A 196 37.80 32.32 -16.80
CA GLU A 196 38.25 33.60 -17.37
C GLU A 196 37.06 34.54 -17.66
N GLU A 197 35.95 34.00 -18.15
CA GLU A 197 34.72 34.78 -18.44
C GLU A 197 33.95 35.16 -17.18
N ASN A 198 33.89 34.28 -16.18
CA ASN A 198 33.24 34.57 -14.91
C ASN A 198 33.98 33.90 -13.73
N PRO A 199 34.92 34.60 -13.08
CA PRO A 199 35.61 34.06 -11.91
C PRO A 199 34.67 33.82 -10.72
N ARG A 200 33.52 34.52 -10.65
CA ARG A 200 32.55 34.39 -9.57
C ARG A 200 31.86 33.02 -9.51
N LEU A 201 32.05 32.19 -10.54
CA LEU A 201 31.62 30.79 -10.52
C LEU A 201 32.25 29.99 -9.35
N LEU A 202 33.41 30.42 -8.85
CA LEU A 202 34.08 29.82 -7.69
C LEU A 202 33.63 30.42 -6.35
N THR A 203 33.06 31.62 -6.36
CA THR A 203 32.75 32.42 -5.16
C THR A 203 31.25 32.58 -4.92
N GLY A 204 30.45 31.61 -5.37
CA GLY A 204 29.01 31.54 -5.10
C GLY A 204 28.09 31.54 -6.32
N GLU A 205 28.53 32.04 -7.48
CA GLU A 205 27.74 32.02 -8.73
C GLU A 205 27.85 30.69 -9.49
N GLY A 206 28.40 29.63 -8.89
CA GLY A 206 28.56 28.33 -9.54
C GLY A 206 27.26 27.74 -10.10
N TYR A 207 26.08 28.22 -9.68
CA TYR A 207 24.80 27.87 -10.31
C TYR A 207 24.67 28.35 -11.76
N LEU A 208 25.48 29.30 -12.23
CA LEU A 208 25.55 29.74 -13.63
C LEU A 208 26.53 28.90 -14.47
N ALA A 209 27.15 27.86 -13.89
CA ALA A 209 28.19 27.10 -14.56
C ALA A 209 27.74 26.48 -15.91
N PRO A 210 28.33 26.87 -17.05
CA PRO A 210 27.93 26.39 -18.38
C PRO A 210 28.19 24.89 -18.59
N HIS A 211 29.05 24.28 -17.77
CA HIS A 211 29.31 22.84 -17.79
C HIS A 211 29.55 22.28 -16.38
N ARG A 212 29.21 20.99 -16.19
CA ARG A 212 29.24 20.32 -14.88
C ARG A 212 30.65 20.19 -14.26
N ALA A 213 31.71 20.36 -15.04
CA ALA A 213 33.08 20.18 -14.56
C ALA A 213 33.48 21.30 -13.59
N ILE A 214 32.95 22.52 -13.75
CA ILE A 214 33.18 23.64 -12.83
C ILE A 214 32.71 23.30 -11.42
N LEU A 215 31.52 22.73 -11.29
CA LEU A 215 31.00 22.31 -9.97
C LEU A 215 31.83 21.19 -9.34
N ARG A 216 32.35 20.27 -10.17
CA ARG A 216 33.29 19.23 -9.70
C ARG A 216 34.67 19.76 -9.36
N PHE A 217 35.00 20.96 -9.83
CA PHE A 217 36.25 21.64 -9.54
C PHE A 217 36.16 22.45 -8.23
N VAL A 218 35.00 23.05 -7.95
CA VAL A 218 34.74 23.77 -6.69
C VAL A 218 34.82 22.83 -5.47
N ASP A 219 34.31 21.60 -5.58
CA ASP A 219 34.25 20.67 -4.44
C ASP A 219 35.65 20.35 -3.85
N PRO A 220 36.66 19.91 -4.64
CA PRO A 220 38.02 19.68 -4.13
C PRO A 220 38.73 20.94 -3.63
N LEU A 221 38.55 22.10 -4.29
CA LEU A 221 39.16 23.36 -3.83
C LEU A 221 38.63 23.77 -2.46
N HIS A 222 37.33 23.61 -2.24
CA HIS A 222 36.70 23.87 -0.96
C HIS A 222 37.17 22.89 0.12
N GLU A 223 37.32 21.60 -0.22
CA GLU A 223 37.84 20.58 0.70
C GLU A 223 39.33 20.77 1.04
N ALA A 224 40.12 21.29 0.11
CA ALA A 224 41.50 21.71 0.32
C ALA A 224 41.63 23.00 1.14
N GLY A 225 40.53 23.63 1.53
CA GLY A 225 40.54 24.81 2.40
C GLY A 225 40.98 26.10 1.71
N VAL A 226 40.92 26.19 0.38
CA VAL A 226 41.23 27.42 -0.35
C VAL A 226 40.23 28.51 0.05
N ALA A 227 40.69 29.52 0.78
CA ALA A 227 39.86 30.58 1.34
C ALA A 227 39.06 31.29 0.23
N GLY A 228 37.81 31.69 0.48
CA GLY A 228 36.98 32.39 -0.52
C GLY A 228 36.31 31.52 -1.58
N ILE A 229 36.66 30.22 -1.68
CA ILE A 229 35.93 29.27 -2.55
C ILE A 229 34.65 28.80 -1.86
N VAL A 230 33.50 29.04 -2.51
CA VAL A 230 32.18 28.80 -1.93
C VAL A 230 31.41 27.76 -2.73
N ARG A 231 30.93 26.71 -2.06
CA ARG A 231 29.99 25.75 -2.65
C ARG A 231 28.69 26.47 -3.01
N PRO A 232 28.26 26.46 -4.29
CA PRO A 232 27.09 27.22 -4.70
C PRO A 232 25.80 26.63 -4.11
N ALA A 233 24.91 27.51 -3.65
CA ALA A 233 23.58 27.13 -3.24
C ALA A 233 22.68 26.90 -4.48
N CYS A 234 21.68 26.02 -4.33
CA CYS A 234 20.66 25.86 -5.37
C CYS A 234 19.81 27.14 -5.48
N PRO A 235 19.72 27.80 -6.65
CA PRO A 235 19.07 29.11 -6.78
C PRO A 235 17.55 29.08 -6.53
N ARG A 236 16.95 27.87 -6.53
CA ARG A 236 15.53 27.66 -6.26
C ARG A 236 15.18 27.32 -4.80
N CYS A 237 16.08 26.68 -4.06
CA CYS A 237 15.79 26.25 -2.68
C CYS A 237 16.81 26.73 -1.65
N HIS A 238 17.81 27.47 -2.09
CA HIS A 238 18.86 28.13 -1.30
C HIS A 238 19.70 27.20 -0.41
N ARG A 239 19.50 25.88 -0.50
CA ARG A 239 20.35 24.89 0.19
C ARG A 239 21.65 24.68 -0.58
N VAL A 240 22.75 24.59 0.17
CA VAL A 240 24.06 24.16 -0.33
C VAL A 240 24.02 22.63 -0.51
N VAL A 241 23.73 22.21 -1.73
CA VAL A 241 23.62 20.80 -2.14
C VAL A 241 24.15 20.66 -3.55
N ARG A 242 24.40 19.43 -4.01
CA ARG A 242 24.83 19.18 -5.39
C ARG A 242 23.80 19.70 -6.41
N ILE A 243 24.24 20.65 -7.26
CA ILE A 243 23.42 21.32 -8.28
C ILE A 243 23.90 20.97 -9.70
N ASP A 244 23.69 19.77 -10.20
CA ASP A 244 24.28 19.34 -11.49
C ASP A 244 23.34 19.44 -12.71
N LYS A 245 22.07 19.83 -12.53
CA LYS A 245 21.03 19.72 -13.58
C LYS A 245 20.72 21.08 -14.21
N PRO A 246 20.74 21.21 -15.55
CA PRO A 246 20.32 22.43 -16.22
C PRO A 246 18.81 22.67 -16.07
N LEU A 247 18.43 23.89 -15.72
CA LEU A 247 17.06 24.41 -15.73
C LEU A 247 17.13 25.93 -15.98
N ASP A 248 16.52 26.41 -17.08
CA ASP A 248 16.44 27.84 -17.44
C ASP A 248 17.81 28.55 -17.44
N GLY A 249 18.83 27.91 -18.04
CA GLY A 249 20.20 28.44 -18.07
C GLY A 249 20.99 28.31 -16.76
N GLN A 250 20.35 27.85 -15.68
CA GLN A 250 20.98 27.67 -14.37
C GLN A 250 21.16 26.20 -14.02
N ARG A 251 21.99 25.93 -13.03
CA ARG A 251 22.22 24.62 -12.44
C ARG A 251 21.43 24.52 -11.14
N VAL A 252 20.58 23.50 -11.04
CA VAL A 252 19.71 23.28 -9.88
C VAL A 252 19.91 21.89 -9.28
N CYS A 253 19.47 21.73 -8.03
CA CYS A 253 19.55 20.44 -7.34
C CYS A 253 18.55 19.43 -7.93
N ARG A 254 18.80 18.15 -7.68
CA ARG A 254 17.95 17.03 -8.14
C ARG A 254 16.48 17.21 -7.76
N ASN A 255 16.19 17.77 -6.58
CA ASN A 255 14.81 17.97 -6.13
C ASN A 255 14.12 19.11 -6.89
N CYS A 256 14.83 20.21 -7.17
CA CYS A 256 14.27 21.37 -7.86
C CYS A 256 14.01 21.08 -9.34
N ILE A 257 14.90 20.34 -10.03
CA ILE A 257 14.61 19.88 -11.40
C ILE A 257 13.44 18.90 -11.45
N ALA A 258 13.27 18.06 -10.42
CA ALA A 258 12.12 17.16 -10.35
C ALA A 258 10.83 17.97 -10.19
N LYS A 259 10.84 18.96 -9.30
CA LYS A 259 9.71 19.88 -9.06
C LYS A 259 9.32 20.70 -10.29
N SER A 260 10.25 21.07 -11.16
CA SER A 260 9.92 21.78 -12.41
C SER A 260 9.15 20.91 -13.40
N ARG A 261 9.09 19.60 -13.19
CA ARG A 261 8.35 18.62 -14.02
C ARG A 261 7.08 18.11 -13.31
N PHE A 262 6.62 18.79 -12.26
CA PHE A 262 5.41 18.36 -11.55
C PHE A 262 4.16 18.68 -12.36
N GLU A 263 3.33 17.68 -12.54
CA GLU A 263 2.00 17.79 -13.14
C GLU A 263 0.96 17.24 -12.17
N GLU A 264 -0.32 17.57 -12.39
CA GLU A 264 -1.42 17.05 -11.59
C GLU A 264 -1.77 15.63 -12.01
N CYS A 265 -1.68 14.70 -11.07
CA CYS A 265 -2.02 13.30 -11.33
C CYS A 265 -3.51 13.15 -11.63
N VAL A 266 -3.86 12.60 -12.80
CA VAL A 266 -5.27 12.40 -13.22
C VAL A 266 -6.09 11.56 -12.23
N ARG A 267 -5.42 10.68 -11.45
CA ARG A 267 -6.10 9.75 -10.53
C ARG A 267 -6.31 10.30 -9.12
N CYS A 268 -5.37 11.10 -8.61
CA CYS A 268 -5.41 11.54 -7.20
C CYS A 268 -5.29 13.05 -7.00
N GLY A 269 -5.15 13.84 -8.07
CA GLY A 269 -4.97 15.29 -8.04
C GLY A 269 -3.65 15.77 -7.46
N ALA A 270 -2.80 14.89 -6.90
CA ALA A 270 -1.55 15.31 -6.29
C ALA A 270 -0.56 15.82 -7.35
N ARG A 271 0.01 17.02 -7.11
CA ARG A 271 1.09 17.60 -7.92
C ARG A 271 2.42 16.89 -7.65
N ARG A 272 2.87 16.08 -8.61
CA ARG A 272 4.10 15.28 -8.53
C ARG A 272 4.71 15.09 -9.92
N GLU A 273 5.99 14.74 -9.96
CA GLU A 273 6.63 14.30 -11.21
C GLU A 273 5.91 13.04 -11.73
N PRO A 274 5.40 13.04 -12.97
CA PRO A 274 4.74 11.88 -13.55
C PRO A 274 5.70 10.69 -13.64
N ALA A 275 5.24 9.52 -13.18
CA ALA A 275 5.98 8.28 -13.39
C ALA A 275 5.74 7.71 -14.79
N THR A 276 4.52 7.88 -15.30
CA THR A 276 4.11 7.48 -16.64
C THR A 276 2.94 8.34 -17.08
N ARG A 277 2.51 8.15 -18.32
CA ARG A 277 1.24 8.63 -18.84
C ARG A 277 0.27 7.46 -19.10
N ASP A 278 -1.03 7.73 -19.02
CA ASP A 278 -2.08 6.77 -19.41
C ASP A 278 -2.22 6.69 -20.94
N ALA A 279 -3.23 5.95 -21.43
CA ALA A 279 -3.44 5.76 -22.86
C ALA A 279 -3.78 7.07 -23.59
N GLU A 280 -4.38 8.03 -22.89
CA GLU A 280 -4.72 9.35 -23.39
C GLU A 280 -3.59 10.38 -23.22
N GLY A 281 -2.42 9.96 -22.73
CA GLY A 281 -1.26 10.85 -22.52
C GLY A 281 -1.32 11.67 -21.22
N ARG A 282 -2.29 11.42 -20.33
CA ARG A 282 -2.44 12.15 -19.07
C ARG A 282 -1.49 11.62 -17.99
N PRO A 283 -0.94 12.48 -17.12
CA PRO A 283 0.10 12.09 -16.17
C PRO A 283 -0.43 11.25 -15.00
N LEU A 284 0.30 10.19 -14.67
CA LEU A 284 0.09 9.36 -13.48
C LEU A 284 1.29 9.46 -12.53
N CYS A 285 1.03 9.79 -11.26
CA CYS A 285 2.09 9.85 -10.26
C CYS A 285 2.61 8.44 -9.88
N PRO A 286 3.85 8.32 -9.36
CA PRO A 286 4.42 7.03 -8.96
C PRO A 286 3.54 6.22 -8.02
N SER A 287 2.88 6.88 -7.06
CA SER A 287 2.02 6.19 -6.08
C SER A 287 0.76 5.62 -6.70
N CYS A 288 0.15 6.33 -7.66
CA CYS A 288 -1.04 5.85 -8.36
C CYS A 288 -0.69 4.77 -9.37
N LEU A 289 0.49 4.85 -9.98
CA LEU A 289 1.00 3.82 -10.88
C LEU A 289 1.21 2.49 -10.14
N VAL A 290 1.92 2.48 -9.02
CA VAL A 290 2.22 1.22 -8.30
C VAL A 290 1.01 0.61 -7.59
N ARG A 291 -0.03 1.41 -7.33
CA ARG A 291 -1.31 0.95 -6.75
C ARG A 291 -2.35 0.58 -7.80
N ASP A 292 -2.03 0.76 -9.08
CA ASP A 292 -2.93 0.35 -10.15
C ASP A 292 -3.18 -1.16 -10.07
N PRO A 293 -4.44 -1.64 -10.10
CA PRO A 293 -4.74 -3.07 -10.03
C PRO A 293 -3.97 -3.90 -11.05
N ALA A 294 -3.73 -3.37 -12.25
CA ALA A 294 -2.99 -4.07 -13.28
C ALA A 294 -1.47 -4.18 -12.99
N ASN A 295 -0.97 -3.43 -12.00
CA ASN A 295 0.41 -3.50 -11.51
C ASN A 295 0.54 -4.26 -10.17
N LEU A 296 -0.56 -4.78 -9.60
CA LEU A 296 -0.53 -5.63 -8.42
C LEU A 296 -0.24 -7.08 -8.82
N GLU A 297 0.40 -7.81 -7.92
CA GLU A 297 0.66 -9.25 -8.06
C GLU A 297 0.28 -9.97 -6.77
N THR A 298 -0.10 -11.24 -6.89
CA THR A 298 -0.41 -12.12 -5.76
C THR A 298 0.86 -12.39 -4.96
N CYS A 299 0.91 -11.95 -3.71
CA CYS A 299 2.06 -12.19 -2.86
C CYS A 299 2.22 -13.68 -2.54
N ALA A 300 3.41 -14.24 -2.77
CA ALA A 300 3.72 -15.64 -2.49
C ALA A 300 3.55 -16.04 -1.01
N VAL A 301 3.63 -15.07 -0.09
CA VAL A 301 3.55 -15.32 1.37
C VAL A 301 2.13 -15.19 1.90
N CYS A 302 1.40 -14.12 1.54
CA CYS A 302 0.07 -13.86 2.11
C CYS A 302 -1.09 -14.07 1.15
N GLY A 303 -0.85 -14.38 -0.13
CA GLY A 303 -1.90 -14.59 -1.14
C GLY A 303 -2.64 -13.32 -1.58
N GLU A 304 -2.35 -12.17 -0.98
CA GLU A 304 -3.03 -10.91 -1.31
C GLU A 304 -2.42 -10.23 -2.53
N SER A 305 -3.26 -9.67 -3.40
CA SER A 305 -2.85 -8.86 -4.55
C SER A 305 -2.32 -7.50 -4.08
N ARG A 306 -1.00 -7.30 -4.17
CA ARG A 306 -0.32 -6.09 -3.67
C ARG A 306 0.82 -5.66 -4.58
N MET A 307 1.33 -4.45 -4.34
CA MET A 307 2.55 -4.00 -5.02
C MET A 307 3.72 -4.91 -4.62
N VAL A 308 4.57 -5.24 -5.58
CA VAL A 308 5.76 -6.08 -5.35
C VAL A 308 6.85 -5.24 -4.70
N ASN A 309 7.38 -5.71 -3.57
CA ASN A 309 8.56 -5.13 -2.92
C ASN A 309 9.84 -5.78 -3.43
N SER A 310 9.85 -7.11 -3.52
CA SER A 310 10.99 -7.93 -3.95
C SER A 310 10.49 -9.22 -4.58
N ARG A 311 11.32 -9.86 -5.41
CA ARG A 311 11.03 -11.19 -5.99
C ARG A 311 11.97 -12.23 -5.38
N THR A 312 11.43 -13.38 -5.02
CA THR A 312 12.18 -14.58 -4.58
C THR A 312 11.93 -15.72 -5.57
N ALA A 313 12.61 -16.86 -5.38
CA ALA A 313 12.35 -18.07 -6.16
C ALA A 313 10.88 -18.50 -6.09
N ASP A 314 10.25 -18.37 -4.92
CA ASP A 314 8.83 -18.71 -4.70
C ASP A 314 7.84 -17.68 -5.26
N GLY A 315 8.31 -16.55 -5.79
CA GLY A 315 7.48 -15.52 -6.42
C GLY A 315 7.59 -14.11 -5.80
N PRO A 316 6.66 -13.19 -6.13
CA PRO A 316 6.69 -11.82 -5.63
C PRO A 316 6.29 -11.72 -4.16
N ILE A 317 7.02 -10.89 -3.41
CA ILE A 317 6.74 -10.61 -1.99
C ILE A 317 6.30 -9.15 -1.84
N CYS A 318 5.20 -8.94 -1.12
CA CYS A 318 4.69 -7.60 -0.84
C CYS A 318 5.47 -6.90 0.29
N PRO A 319 5.41 -5.57 0.43
CA PRO A 319 6.12 -4.83 1.47
C PRO A 319 5.81 -5.26 2.91
N ASN A 320 4.64 -5.85 3.16
CA ASN A 320 4.25 -6.33 4.48
C ASN A 320 4.79 -7.73 4.79
N CYS A 321 5.05 -8.53 3.76
CA CYS A 321 5.56 -9.89 3.88
C CYS A 321 7.08 -9.96 3.64
N ARG A 322 7.71 -8.82 3.35
CA ARG A 322 9.15 -8.77 3.13
C ARG A 322 9.86 -9.36 4.38
N PRO A 323 10.79 -10.29 4.20
CA PRO A 323 11.51 -10.86 5.33
C PRO A 323 12.29 -9.74 6.02
N LEU A 324 12.12 -9.65 7.34
CA LEU A 324 12.93 -8.76 8.17
C LEU A 324 14.19 -9.51 8.60
N PRO A 325 15.34 -8.82 8.70
CA PRO A 325 16.57 -9.45 9.19
C PRO A 325 16.34 -9.98 10.62
N ILE A 326 16.85 -11.18 10.90
CA ILE A 326 16.82 -11.76 12.25
C ILE A 326 17.97 -11.14 13.05
N LEU A 327 17.62 -10.36 14.06
CA LEU A 327 18.56 -9.61 14.89
C LEU A 327 18.16 -9.72 16.37
N LEU A 328 19.11 -9.41 17.26
CA LEU A 328 18.85 -9.30 18.69
C LEU A 328 18.05 -8.02 18.95
N CYS A 329 16.82 -8.15 19.46
CA CYS A 329 16.01 -6.98 19.79
C CYS A 329 16.61 -6.21 20.97
N SER A 330 16.87 -4.92 20.79
CA SER A 330 17.47 -4.06 21.83
C SER A 330 16.60 -3.85 23.06
N ILE A 331 15.30 -4.14 22.99
CA ILE A 331 14.35 -3.97 24.10
C ILE A 331 14.18 -5.27 24.88
N CYS A 332 13.78 -6.36 24.21
CA CYS A 332 13.48 -7.62 24.89
C CYS A 332 14.62 -8.65 24.88
N GLY A 333 15.75 -8.36 24.23
CA GLY A 333 16.89 -9.28 24.15
C GLY A 333 16.63 -10.57 23.36
N ARG A 334 15.49 -10.70 22.67
CA ARG A 334 15.19 -11.90 21.86
C ARG A 334 15.70 -11.75 20.44
N THR A 335 16.29 -12.83 19.92
CA THR A 335 16.60 -12.99 18.50
C THR A 335 15.31 -13.17 17.71
N ALA A 336 14.94 -12.18 16.90
CA ALA A 336 13.67 -12.15 16.18
C ALA A 336 13.77 -11.30 14.91
N PRO A 337 12.82 -11.42 13.97
CA PRO A 337 12.72 -10.50 12.84
C PRO A 337 12.54 -9.05 13.33
N CYS A 338 13.50 -8.19 12.99
CA CYS A 338 13.59 -6.82 13.54
C CYS A 338 13.60 -5.76 12.44
N MET A 339 13.03 -4.60 12.76
CA MET A 339 13.28 -3.35 12.02
C MET A 339 14.30 -2.50 12.77
N LEU A 340 15.11 -1.72 12.05
CA LEU A 340 15.95 -0.71 12.66
C LEU A 340 15.08 0.49 13.07
N SER A 341 15.15 0.86 14.35
CA SER A 341 14.50 2.06 14.86
C SER A 341 15.09 3.29 14.19
N LYS A 342 14.26 4.13 13.58
CA LYS A 342 14.72 5.43 13.04
C LYS A 342 15.21 6.39 14.13
N LEU A 343 14.84 6.15 15.39
CA LEU A 343 15.16 7.02 16.51
C LEU A 343 16.52 6.64 17.13
N THR A 344 16.78 5.35 17.30
CA THR A 344 17.99 4.85 17.98
C THR A 344 18.98 4.15 17.06
N GLY A 345 18.60 3.83 15.82
CA GLY A 345 19.36 2.96 14.93
C GLY A 345 19.38 1.48 15.32
N LEU A 346 18.82 1.12 16.48
CA LEU A 346 18.91 -0.23 17.04
C LEU A 346 17.81 -1.18 16.53
N PRO A 347 18.06 -2.51 16.48
CA PRO A 347 17.06 -3.49 16.06
C PRO A 347 15.91 -3.63 17.07
N ARG A 348 14.68 -3.59 16.57
CA ARG A 348 13.46 -3.76 17.37
C ARG A 348 12.50 -4.76 16.71
N CYS A 349 12.09 -5.76 17.48
CA CYS A 349 11.14 -6.77 17.01
C CYS A 349 9.72 -6.21 16.94
N GLY A 350 8.88 -6.80 16.09
CA GLY A 350 7.48 -6.37 15.91
C GLY A 350 6.59 -6.50 17.16
N GLY A 351 7.01 -7.31 18.15
CA GLY A 351 6.37 -7.37 19.46
C GLY A 351 6.65 -6.12 20.29
N CYS A 352 7.92 -5.74 20.42
CA CYS A 352 8.33 -4.53 21.16
C CYS A 352 7.93 -3.24 20.45
N ASP A 353 7.89 -3.23 19.11
CA ASP A 353 7.41 -2.09 18.33
C ASP A 353 5.95 -1.71 18.64
N ARG A 354 5.10 -2.71 18.92
CA ARG A 354 3.69 -2.51 19.29
C ARG A 354 3.45 -2.46 20.79
N ARG A 355 4.50 -2.69 21.60
CA ARG A 355 4.37 -2.74 23.06
C ARG A 355 4.23 -1.32 23.61
N GLN A 356 3.26 -1.17 24.51
CA GLN A 356 3.14 0.00 25.37
C GLN A 356 3.65 -0.35 26.77
N GLY A 357 4.21 0.63 27.46
CA GLY A 357 4.68 0.50 28.83
C GLY A 357 4.80 1.86 29.51
N HIS A 358 4.76 1.86 30.85
CA HIS A 358 5.05 3.04 31.63
C HIS A 358 6.52 3.40 31.49
N CYS A 359 6.80 4.57 30.92
CA CYS A 359 8.16 5.02 30.72
C CYS A 359 8.85 5.21 32.07
N THR A 360 10.03 4.61 32.27
CA THR A 360 10.78 4.75 33.54
C THR A 360 11.22 6.19 33.83
N ILE A 361 11.33 7.05 32.79
CA ILE A 361 11.77 8.44 32.94
C ILE A 361 10.58 9.37 33.25
N CYS A 362 9.48 9.29 32.50
CA CYS A 362 8.36 10.22 32.65
C CYS A 362 7.10 9.62 33.28
N GLY A 363 7.11 8.32 33.62
CA GLY A 363 6.00 7.57 34.18
C GLY A 363 4.84 7.29 33.20
N ARG A 364 4.80 7.92 32.02
CA ARG A 364 3.65 7.85 31.12
C ARG A 364 3.58 6.52 30.35
N MET A 365 2.39 5.97 30.20
CA MET A 365 2.15 4.82 29.34
C MET A 365 2.21 5.20 27.86
N ARG A 366 3.26 4.74 27.15
CA ARG A 366 3.53 5.09 25.75
C ARG A 366 4.12 3.90 24.99
N GLY A 367 4.18 4.01 23.66
CA GLY A 367 4.97 3.09 22.84
C GLY A 367 6.45 3.13 23.24
N ILE A 368 7.09 1.97 23.29
CA ILE A 368 8.47 1.84 23.77
C ILE A 368 9.44 1.95 22.59
N HIS A 369 10.41 2.86 22.71
CA HIS A 369 11.38 3.16 21.66
C HIS A 369 12.83 2.84 22.03
N SER A 370 13.16 2.81 23.33
CA SER A 370 14.47 2.42 23.86
C SER A 370 14.34 1.85 25.28
N GLY A 371 15.46 1.64 25.96
CA GLY A 371 15.53 0.95 27.25
C GLY A 371 15.39 -0.56 27.10
N THR A 372 15.00 -1.22 28.18
CA THR A 372 14.78 -2.68 28.23
C THR A 372 13.30 -3.02 28.40
N ALA A 373 12.98 -4.32 28.39
CA ALA A 373 11.63 -4.80 28.65
C ALA A 373 11.10 -4.41 30.04
N ASP A 374 12.00 -4.23 31.02
CA ASP A 374 11.69 -3.95 32.43
C ASP A 374 11.88 -2.47 32.77
N ALA A 375 12.76 -1.77 32.06
CA ALA A 375 12.95 -0.32 32.14
C ALA A 375 12.66 0.33 30.78
N PRO A 376 11.40 0.35 30.32
CA PRO A 376 11.06 0.84 28.99
C PRO A 376 11.09 2.36 28.92
N VAL A 377 11.55 2.89 27.78
CA VAL A 377 11.65 4.33 27.55
C VAL A 377 10.86 4.74 26.31
N CYS A 378 10.04 5.79 26.45
CA CYS A 378 9.22 6.31 25.36
C CYS A 378 10.06 7.17 24.38
N GLY A 379 9.52 7.41 23.17
CA GLY A 379 10.21 8.19 22.13
C GLY A 379 10.72 9.56 22.60
N PRO A 380 9.86 10.42 23.20
CA PRO A 380 10.29 11.73 23.73
C PRO A 380 11.43 11.66 24.75
N CYS A 381 11.43 10.65 25.63
CA CYS A 381 12.49 10.48 26.61
C CYS A 381 13.75 9.81 26.04
N THR A 382 13.64 9.14 24.89
CA THR A 382 14.77 8.53 24.19
C THR A 382 15.59 9.59 23.44
N THR A 383 14.90 10.55 22.81
CA THR A 383 15.53 11.63 22.06
C THR A 383 14.73 12.90 22.34
N PRO A 384 15.12 13.70 23.35
CA PRO A 384 14.47 14.95 23.70
C PRO A 384 14.77 16.02 22.64
N ASP A 385 14.11 15.92 21.49
CA ASP A 385 14.20 16.88 20.39
C ASP A 385 12.89 17.68 20.32
N ALA A 386 12.99 19.00 20.54
CA ALA A 386 11.84 19.90 20.58
C ALA A 386 11.19 20.13 19.20
N GLU A 387 11.92 19.92 18.10
CA GLU A 387 11.35 19.96 16.75
C GLU A 387 10.55 18.67 16.45
N LEU A 388 11.03 17.54 16.97
CA LEU A 388 10.41 16.22 16.81
C LEU A 388 9.22 16.00 17.75
N TRP A 389 9.32 16.47 19.00
CA TRP A 389 8.33 16.26 20.07
C TRP A 389 7.81 17.58 20.60
N ARG A 390 6.86 18.16 19.87
CA ARG A 390 6.28 19.46 20.22
C ARG A 390 5.25 19.32 21.35
N PRO A 391 5.22 20.26 22.31
CA PRO A 391 4.17 20.28 23.32
C PRO A 391 2.82 20.56 22.64
N CYS A 392 1.82 19.78 23.01
CA CYS A 392 0.45 20.05 22.59
C CYS A 392 -0.02 21.40 23.15
N PRO A 393 -0.55 22.33 22.33
CA PRO A 393 -1.01 23.63 22.80
C PRO A 393 -2.19 23.52 23.78
N THR A 394 -2.93 22.41 23.77
CA THR A 394 -4.10 22.18 24.64
C THR A 394 -3.75 21.51 25.97
N CYS A 395 -2.88 20.49 25.96
CA CYS A 395 -2.59 19.69 27.16
C CYS A 395 -1.13 19.74 27.62
N GLY A 396 -0.27 20.50 26.94
CA GLY A 396 1.16 20.62 27.24
C GLY A 396 2.00 19.36 27.00
N GLN A 397 1.39 18.23 26.62
CA GLN A 397 2.13 16.97 26.45
C GLN A 397 2.98 16.98 25.18
N ALA A 398 4.28 16.69 25.31
CA ALA A 398 5.19 16.51 24.18
C ALA A 398 4.79 15.27 23.36
N GLU A 399 4.39 15.48 22.11
CA GLU A 399 3.88 14.46 21.20
C GLU A 399 4.45 14.67 19.79
N ARG A 400 4.43 13.65 18.94
CA ARG A 400 4.91 13.78 17.56
C ARG A 400 3.85 14.46 16.69
N LEU A 401 3.79 15.77 16.76
CA LEU A 401 2.85 16.58 15.98
C LEU A 401 3.42 16.79 14.56
N HIS A 402 2.61 16.60 13.52
CA HIS A 402 3.01 16.88 12.14
C HIS A 402 2.83 18.35 11.76
N ALA A 403 1.87 19.04 12.38
CA ALA A 403 1.59 20.47 12.21
C ALA A 403 1.44 21.15 13.60
N PRO A 404 1.40 22.49 13.69
CA PRO A 404 0.98 23.19 14.90
C PRO A 404 -0.51 22.90 15.15
N GLY A 405 -0.85 22.21 16.24
CA GLY A 405 -2.25 21.87 16.55
C GLY A 405 -2.38 20.91 17.74
N PRO A 406 -3.62 20.64 18.20
CA PRO A 406 -3.88 19.72 19.31
C PRO A 406 -3.34 18.32 19.01
N CYS A 407 -2.89 17.59 20.04
CA CYS A 407 -2.47 16.20 19.88
C CYS A 407 -3.68 15.30 19.58
N PRO A 408 -3.48 14.08 19.02
CA PRO A 408 -4.59 13.18 18.67
C PRO A 408 -5.57 12.89 19.81
N ARG A 409 -5.12 12.93 21.08
CA ARG A 409 -5.99 12.77 22.25
C ARG A 409 -6.87 13.99 22.48
N CYS A 410 -6.31 15.20 22.38
CA CYS A 410 -7.08 16.44 22.52
C CYS A 410 -8.06 16.61 21.36
N THR A 411 -7.65 16.28 20.13
CA THR A 411 -8.55 16.26 18.98
C THR A 411 -9.69 15.26 19.17
N LEU A 412 -9.41 14.08 19.73
CA LEU A 412 -10.46 13.10 20.07
C LEU A 412 -11.44 13.63 21.11
N LYS A 413 -10.95 14.24 22.19
CA LYS A 413 -11.80 14.84 23.22
C LYS A 413 -12.69 15.94 22.64
N GLN A 414 -12.11 16.84 21.86
CA GLN A 414 -12.86 17.89 21.18
C GLN A 414 -13.94 17.30 20.28
N ARG A 415 -13.59 16.31 19.45
CA ARG A 415 -14.56 15.68 18.54
C ARG A 415 -15.68 14.94 19.28
N LEU A 416 -15.37 14.29 20.40
CA LEU A 416 -16.38 13.66 21.24
C LEU A 416 -17.32 14.69 21.84
N HIS A 417 -16.79 15.81 22.32
CA HIS A 417 -17.61 16.89 22.85
C HIS A 417 -18.53 17.49 21.77
N GLU A 418 -18.00 17.77 20.57
CA GLU A 418 -18.79 18.23 19.41
C GLU A 418 -19.95 17.28 19.05
N LEU A 419 -19.77 15.96 19.24
CA LEU A 419 -20.78 14.97 18.90
C LEU A 419 -21.78 14.70 20.03
N LEU A 420 -21.40 14.90 21.29
CA LEU A 420 -22.22 14.51 22.44
C LEU A 420 -22.84 15.69 23.19
N ALA A 421 -22.38 16.91 22.91
CA ALA A 421 -22.99 18.12 23.44
C ALA A 421 -24.36 18.35 22.81
N ASP A 422 -25.29 18.86 23.62
CA ASP A 422 -26.58 19.37 23.18
C ASP A 422 -26.48 20.81 22.64
N ASP A 423 -27.62 21.41 22.31
CA ASP A 423 -27.69 22.78 21.78
C ASP A 423 -27.21 23.84 22.78
N THR A 424 -27.03 23.48 24.07
CA THR A 424 -26.47 24.36 25.11
C THR A 424 -24.94 24.22 25.24
N GLY A 425 -24.33 23.30 24.49
CA GLY A 425 -22.91 22.99 24.57
C GLY A 425 -22.56 22.05 25.74
N SER A 426 -23.56 21.48 26.43
CA SER A 426 -23.35 20.58 27.57
C SER A 426 -23.54 19.12 27.16
N ILE A 427 -22.71 18.22 27.68
CA ILE A 427 -22.90 16.78 27.46
C ILE A 427 -23.99 16.27 28.41
N ASN A 428 -24.98 15.57 27.89
CA ASN A 428 -26.01 14.94 28.70
C ASN A 428 -25.36 14.02 29.77
N PRO A 429 -25.70 14.14 31.06
CA PRO A 429 -25.10 13.32 32.12
C PRO A 429 -25.15 11.80 31.86
N LYS A 430 -26.19 11.31 31.16
CA LYS A 430 -26.30 9.89 30.78
C LYS A 430 -25.26 9.44 29.75
N LEU A 431 -24.70 10.36 28.97
CA LEU A 431 -23.66 10.10 27.96
C LEU A 431 -22.24 10.39 28.48
N GLN A 432 -22.11 10.90 29.70
CA GLN A 432 -20.81 11.25 30.27
C GLN A 432 -19.89 10.03 30.41
N SER A 433 -20.42 8.86 30.80
CA SER A 433 -19.62 7.64 30.90
C SER A 433 -19.09 7.16 29.54
N LEU A 434 -19.85 7.36 28.46
CA LEU A 434 -19.40 7.10 27.10
C LEU A 434 -18.28 8.07 26.70
N HIS A 435 -18.48 9.37 26.96
CA HIS A 435 -17.46 10.39 26.70
C HIS A 435 -16.15 10.02 27.40
N ASP A 436 -16.18 9.74 28.70
CA ASP A 436 -14.98 9.50 29.50
C ASP A 436 -14.27 8.21 29.11
N ALA A 437 -15.03 7.14 28.83
CA ALA A 437 -14.47 5.87 28.37
C ALA A 437 -13.74 6.03 27.02
N LEU A 438 -14.32 6.77 26.08
CA LEU A 438 -13.72 7.02 24.77
C LEU A 438 -12.56 8.02 24.84
N ALA A 439 -12.71 9.09 25.62
CA ALA A 439 -11.66 10.10 25.84
C ALA A 439 -10.43 9.52 26.57
N GLY A 440 -10.66 8.52 27.43
CA GLY A 440 -9.63 7.78 28.15
C GLY A 440 -8.90 6.74 27.31
N THR A 441 -9.37 6.42 26.09
CA THR A 441 -8.79 5.35 25.29
C THR A 441 -7.34 5.62 24.89
N GLU A 442 -6.51 4.60 25.01
CA GLU A 442 -5.10 4.66 24.58
C GLU A 442 -4.97 4.67 23.05
N ARG A 443 -5.98 4.17 22.32
CA ARG A 443 -5.97 4.04 20.86
C ARG A 443 -6.74 5.16 20.18
N ALA A 444 -6.36 6.41 20.45
CA ALA A 444 -7.06 7.59 19.96
C ALA A 444 -7.29 7.59 18.44
N GLY A 445 -6.31 7.15 17.65
CA GLY A 445 -6.45 7.06 16.19
C GLY A 445 -7.45 6.00 15.69
N THR A 446 -7.73 4.96 16.47
CA THR A 446 -8.77 3.98 16.15
C THR A 446 -10.15 4.52 16.52
N ALA A 447 -10.28 5.14 17.69
CA ALA A 447 -11.51 5.81 18.10
C ALA A 447 -11.89 6.93 17.13
N MET A 448 -10.93 7.79 16.74
CA MET A 448 -11.16 8.84 15.75
C MET A 448 -11.65 8.28 14.42
N ARG A 449 -11.01 7.23 13.88
CA ARG A 449 -11.48 6.59 12.62
C ARG A 449 -12.89 6.03 12.74
N TRP A 450 -13.28 5.53 13.91
CA TRP A 450 -14.65 5.07 14.14
C TRP A 450 -15.64 6.24 14.17
N LEU A 451 -15.32 7.32 14.88
CA LEU A 451 -16.13 8.55 14.94
C LEU A 451 -16.22 9.28 13.59
N SER A 452 -15.22 9.14 12.72
CA SER A 452 -15.25 9.72 11.36
C SER A 452 -16.23 9.02 10.41
N LYS A 453 -16.82 7.87 10.79
CA LYS A 453 -17.86 7.22 9.97
C LYS A 453 -19.15 8.03 10.06
N GLY A 454 -19.70 8.44 8.92
CA GLY A 454 -20.87 9.33 8.86
C GLY A 454 -22.05 8.88 9.72
N ILE A 455 -22.42 7.59 9.65
CA ILE A 455 -23.52 7.05 10.47
C ILE A 455 -23.22 7.05 11.99
N VAL A 456 -21.95 6.86 12.39
CA VAL A 456 -21.57 6.90 13.82
C VAL A 456 -21.69 8.33 14.34
N ALA A 457 -21.16 9.30 13.58
CA ALA A 457 -21.26 10.71 13.94
C ALA A 457 -22.72 11.19 14.02
N ALA A 458 -23.55 10.84 13.04
CA ALA A 458 -24.96 11.22 13.00
C ALA A 458 -25.73 10.65 14.21
N VAL A 459 -25.59 9.34 14.49
CA VAL A 459 -26.29 8.70 15.61
C VAL A 459 -25.84 9.26 16.95
N LEU A 460 -24.54 9.47 17.17
CA LEU A 460 -24.06 10.06 18.43
C LEU A 460 -24.53 11.50 18.61
N SER A 461 -24.57 12.30 17.53
CA SER A 461 -25.11 13.67 17.55
C SER A 461 -26.61 13.72 17.83
N ASP A 462 -27.40 12.82 17.25
CA ASP A 462 -28.83 12.74 17.53
C ASP A 462 -29.13 12.31 18.97
N LEU A 463 -28.32 11.41 19.52
CA LEU A 463 -28.40 11.03 20.94
C LEU A 463 -27.95 12.18 21.86
N GLY A 464 -26.87 12.89 21.51
CA GLY A 464 -26.35 14.03 22.28
C GLY A 464 -27.33 15.19 22.37
N SER A 465 -27.87 15.59 21.23
CA SER A 465 -28.90 16.65 21.11
C SER A 465 -30.30 16.24 21.61
N GLY A 466 -30.51 14.96 21.95
CA GLY A 466 -31.82 14.46 22.37
C GLY A 466 -32.85 14.29 21.25
N ARG A 467 -32.50 14.54 19.98
CA ARG A 467 -33.36 14.25 18.82
C ARG A 467 -33.73 12.77 18.72
N ARG A 468 -32.85 11.88 19.19
CA ARG A 468 -33.10 10.45 19.31
C ARG A 468 -33.11 10.04 20.78
N PRO A 469 -34.15 9.35 21.26
CA PRO A 469 -34.16 8.81 22.62
C PRO A 469 -33.01 7.82 22.85
N LEU A 470 -32.41 7.87 24.05
CA LEU A 470 -31.36 6.93 24.45
C LEU A 470 -31.97 5.58 24.88
N THR A 471 -32.47 4.82 23.92
CA THR A 471 -33.10 3.50 24.15
C THR A 471 -32.68 2.49 23.08
N HIS A 472 -32.90 1.21 23.36
CA HIS A 472 -32.62 0.15 22.38
C HIS A 472 -33.56 0.21 21.18
N GLU A 473 -34.81 0.55 21.43
CA GLU A 473 -35.89 0.68 20.45
C GLU A 473 -35.58 1.79 19.45
N ALA A 474 -35.11 2.95 19.93
CA ALA A 474 -34.71 4.05 19.06
C ALA A 474 -33.50 3.69 18.17
N LEU A 475 -32.63 2.78 18.60
CA LEU A 475 -31.55 2.26 17.75
C LEU A 475 -32.03 1.19 16.76
N ASP A 476 -33.12 0.49 17.05
CA ASP A 476 -33.71 -0.53 16.16
C ASP A 476 -34.42 0.08 14.94
N GLU A 477 -34.80 1.36 15.00
CA GLU A 477 -35.34 2.12 13.87
C GLU A 477 -34.29 2.46 12.80
N LEU A 478 -33.00 2.35 13.13
CA LEU A 478 -31.91 2.62 12.20
C LEU A 478 -31.72 1.42 11.24
N PRO A 479 -31.23 1.66 10.01
CA PRO A 479 -30.95 0.58 9.07
C PRO A 479 -30.03 -0.50 9.68
N GLU A 480 -30.43 -1.76 9.55
CA GLU A 480 -29.64 -2.86 10.10
C GLU A 480 -28.22 -2.90 9.51
N GLY A 481 -27.23 -3.10 10.37
CA GLY A 481 -25.86 -3.25 9.93
C GLY A 481 -24.85 -3.33 11.06
N LYS A 482 -23.67 -3.88 10.74
CA LYS A 482 -22.56 -4.06 11.69
C LYS A 482 -22.15 -2.78 12.42
N VAL A 483 -22.40 -1.61 11.83
CA VAL A 483 -22.04 -0.32 12.44
C VAL A 483 -22.97 0.02 13.60
N VAL A 484 -24.29 -0.09 13.42
CA VAL A 484 -25.27 0.17 14.48
C VAL A 484 -25.13 -0.85 15.62
N GLU A 485 -24.90 -2.12 15.28
CA GLU A 485 -24.60 -3.16 16.26
C GLU A 485 -23.37 -2.82 17.12
N HIS A 486 -22.32 -2.28 16.48
CA HIS A 486 -21.13 -1.85 17.20
C HIS A 486 -21.39 -0.63 18.09
N ILE A 487 -22.15 0.36 17.61
CA ILE A 487 -22.58 1.51 18.43
C ILE A 487 -23.30 1.03 19.69
N ARG A 488 -24.29 0.15 19.52
CA ARG A 488 -25.05 -0.40 20.65
C ARG A 488 -24.15 -1.18 21.62
N SER A 489 -23.25 -2.01 21.11
CA SER A 489 -22.28 -2.73 21.95
C SER A 489 -21.40 -1.78 22.76
N VAL A 490 -20.99 -0.65 22.18
CA VAL A 490 -20.20 0.37 22.90
C VAL A 490 -21.06 1.02 23.99
N LEU A 491 -22.29 1.44 23.69
CA LEU A 491 -23.21 2.06 24.65
C LEU A 491 -23.52 1.12 25.84
N VAL A 492 -23.69 -0.18 25.58
CA VAL A 492 -23.88 -1.18 26.64
C VAL A 492 -22.60 -1.39 27.45
N ALA A 493 -21.44 -1.45 26.79
CA ALA A 493 -20.16 -1.62 27.47
C ALA A 493 -19.78 -0.43 28.37
N THR A 494 -20.20 0.78 28.01
CA THR A 494 -20.02 2.00 28.82
C THR A 494 -21.13 2.22 29.84
N GLY A 495 -22.09 1.29 29.95
CA GLY A 495 -23.20 1.35 30.90
C GLY A 495 -24.27 2.39 30.58
N VAL A 496 -24.21 3.00 29.40
CA VAL A 496 -25.18 4.02 28.93
C VAL A 496 -26.51 3.37 28.55
N LEU A 497 -26.46 2.17 27.98
CA LEU A 497 -27.64 1.32 27.75
C LEU A 497 -27.58 0.06 28.61
N PRO A 498 -28.72 -0.45 29.11
CA PRO A 498 -28.75 -1.71 29.83
C PRO A 498 -28.41 -2.87 28.89
N ARG A 499 -27.89 -3.97 29.44
CA ARG A 499 -27.69 -5.21 28.68
C ARG A 499 -29.03 -5.74 28.17
N ARG A 500 -29.10 -6.08 26.88
CA ARG A 500 -30.26 -6.67 26.19
C ARG A 500 -29.80 -7.85 25.37
N ASP A 501 -30.61 -8.91 25.31
CA ASP A 501 -30.36 -10.03 24.39
C ASP A 501 -30.64 -9.60 22.94
N GLU A 502 -29.58 -9.12 22.28
CA GLU A 502 -29.63 -8.63 20.90
C GLU A 502 -30.08 -9.70 19.91
N GLN A 503 -29.75 -10.97 20.16
CA GLN A 503 -30.13 -12.06 19.27
C GLN A 503 -31.62 -12.38 19.41
N MET A 504 -32.15 -12.33 20.63
CA MET A 504 -33.59 -12.49 20.87
C MET A 504 -34.39 -11.33 20.27
N ALA A 505 -33.95 -10.09 20.47
CA ALA A 505 -34.60 -8.91 19.90
C ALA A 505 -34.69 -8.98 18.36
N ARG A 506 -33.62 -9.42 17.69
CA ARG A 506 -33.63 -9.65 16.24
C ARG A 506 -34.56 -10.78 15.81
N LEU A 507 -34.68 -11.83 16.61
CA LEU A 507 -35.60 -12.93 16.32
C LEU A 507 -37.06 -12.45 16.44
N GLU A 508 -37.37 -11.67 17.47
CA GLU A 508 -38.72 -11.13 17.70
C GLU A 508 -39.14 -10.17 16.58
N ARG A 509 -38.26 -9.25 16.14
CA ARG A 509 -38.52 -8.40 14.97
C ARG A 509 -38.72 -9.22 13.71
N HIS A 510 -37.84 -10.19 13.45
CA HIS A 510 -37.98 -11.06 12.30
C HIS A 510 -39.28 -11.88 12.31
N VAL A 511 -39.71 -12.37 13.46
CA VAL A 511 -41.00 -13.07 13.62
C VAL A 511 -42.15 -12.12 13.29
N LYS A 512 -42.12 -10.90 13.80
CA LYS A 512 -43.15 -9.89 13.53
C LYS A 512 -43.23 -9.61 12.01
N ASP A 513 -42.11 -9.27 11.38
CA ASP A 513 -42.08 -8.94 9.94
C ASP A 513 -42.54 -10.12 9.07
N LEU A 514 -42.10 -11.34 9.42
CA LEU A 514 -42.47 -12.56 8.70
C LEU A 514 -43.97 -12.86 8.83
N VAL A 515 -44.54 -12.70 10.04
CA VAL A 515 -45.99 -12.82 10.26
C VAL A 515 -46.74 -11.72 9.51
N ASP A 516 -46.28 -10.48 9.52
CA ASP A 516 -46.98 -9.38 8.84
C ASP A 516 -46.92 -9.53 7.30
N SER A 517 -45.86 -10.14 6.77
CA SER A 517 -45.63 -10.32 5.33
C SER A 517 -46.40 -11.48 4.68
N HIS A 518 -46.96 -12.42 5.46
CA HIS A 518 -47.64 -13.59 4.91
C HIS A 518 -49.01 -13.21 4.31
N ALA A 519 -49.33 -13.75 3.13
CA ALA A 519 -50.46 -13.32 2.31
C ALA A 519 -51.83 -13.50 2.99
N THR A 520 -52.10 -14.69 3.51
CA THR A 520 -53.42 -15.04 4.09
C THR A 520 -53.55 -14.75 5.58
N ALA A 521 -54.73 -14.28 6.01
CA ALA A 521 -55.04 -14.06 7.42
C ALA A 521 -54.94 -15.34 8.28
N GLU A 522 -55.28 -16.50 7.69
CA GLU A 522 -55.17 -17.80 8.35
C GLU A 522 -53.71 -18.23 8.53
N GLY A 523 -52.88 -18.08 7.48
CA GLY A 523 -51.44 -18.32 7.55
C GLY A 523 -50.75 -17.41 8.58
N ARG A 524 -51.10 -16.12 8.61
CA ARG A 524 -50.63 -15.16 9.64
C ARG A 524 -50.96 -15.62 11.05
N LYS A 525 -52.19 -16.08 11.28
CA LYS A 525 -52.63 -16.60 12.59
C LYS A 525 -51.82 -17.84 12.99
N MET A 526 -51.61 -18.79 12.07
CA MET A 526 -50.85 -20.01 12.35
C MET A 526 -49.37 -19.73 12.64
N LEU A 527 -48.74 -18.89 11.82
CA LEU A 527 -47.35 -18.48 12.04
C LEU A 527 -47.18 -17.72 13.34
N HIS A 528 -48.11 -16.82 13.69
CA HIS A 528 -48.05 -16.09 14.95
C HIS A 528 -48.13 -17.03 16.15
N GLN A 529 -49.07 -17.99 16.16
CA GLN A 529 -49.21 -18.95 17.25
C GLN A 529 -47.97 -19.83 17.40
N TYR A 530 -47.44 -20.34 16.29
CA TYR A 530 -46.23 -21.17 16.32
C TYR A 530 -44.99 -20.38 16.76
N ALA A 531 -44.75 -19.23 16.15
CA ALA A 531 -43.57 -18.43 16.41
C ALA A 531 -43.57 -17.89 17.85
N THR A 532 -44.68 -17.29 18.28
CA THR A 532 -44.78 -16.61 19.58
C THR A 532 -44.95 -17.59 20.74
N TRP A 533 -45.90 -18.53 20.63
CA TRP A 533 -46.29 -19.37 21.76
C TRP A 533 -45.48 -20.66 21.86
N HIS A 534 -44.90 -21.13 20.76
CA HIS A 534 -44.06 -22.33 20.76
C HIS A 534 -42.56 -22.02 20.68
N LEU A 535 -42.10 -21.42 19.58
CA LEU A 535 -40.66 -21.22 19.32
C LEU A 535 -40.03 -20.23 20.32
N LEU A 536 -40.52 -18.99 20.38
CA LEU A 536 -39.98 -17.95 21.27
C LEU A 536 -40.09 -18.35 22.75
N ARG A 537 -41.26 -18.86 23.17
CA ARG A 537 -41.48 -19.34 24.55
C ARG A 537 -40.51 -20.45 24.94
N ARG A 538 -40.26 -21.43 24.05
CA ARG A 538 -39.34 -22.54 24.32
C ARG A 538 -37.88 -22.07 24.33
N LEU A 539 -37.50 -21.16 23.45
CA LEU A 539 -36.17 -20.53 23.45
C LEU A 539 -35.91 -19.76 24.75
N ARG A 540 -36.84 -18.90 25.18
CA ARG A 540 -36.74 -18.17 26.46
C ARG A 540 -36.62 -19.11 27.67
N ARG A 541 -37.41 -20.20 27.69
CA ARG A 541 -37.32 -21.21 28.76
C ARG A 541 -35.97 -21.93 28.79
N ARG A 542 -35.41 -22.26 27.62
CA ARG A 542 -34.12 -22.95 27.52
C ARG A 542 -32.94 -22.04 27.83
N SER A 543 -33.04 -20.75 27.51
CA SER A 543 -31.96 -19.80 27.78
C SER A 543 -31.86 -19.41 29.25
N ARG A 544 -32.92 -19.64 30.06
CA ARG A 544 -32.95 -19.33 31.51
C ARG A 544 -32.52 -17.89 31.82
N GLY A 545 -32.95 -16.95 30.97
CA GLY A 545 -32.59 -15.53 31.11
C GLY A 545 -31.19 -15.16 30.62
N LYS A 546 -30.43 -16.10 30.05
CA LYS A 546 -29.16 -15.80 29.34
C LYS A 546 -29.41 -15.41 27.89
N GLU A 547 -28.44 -14.70 27.31
CA GLU A 547 -28.43 -14.35 25.89
C GLU A 547 -28.44 -15.61 25.02
N ILE A 548 -29.26 -15.61 23.96
CA ILE A 548 -29.26 -16.71 22.99
C ILE A 548 -28.05 -16.62 22.07
N THR A 549 -27.49 -17.77 21.73
CA THR A 549 -26.34 -17.87 20.82
C THR A 549 -26.76 -17.65 19.37
N HIS A 550 -25.79 -17.28 18.52
CA HIS A 550 -25.99 -17.16 17.08
C HIS A 550 -26.55 -18.45 16.44
N TYR A 551 -26.08 -19.62 16.87
CA TYR A 551 -26.58 -20.91 16.39
C TYR A 551 -28.06 -21.15 16.74
N GLN A 552 -28.49 -20.72 17.94
CA GLN A 552 -29.90 -20.81 18.35
C GLN A 552 -30.79 -19.87 17.52
N LEU A 553 -30.32 -18.65 17.23
CA LEU A 553 -31.01 -17.73 16.30
C LEU A 553 -31.15 -18.33 14.90
N ALA A 554 -30.05 -18.85 14.34
CA ALA A 554 -30.03 -19.44 13.00
C ALA A 554 -31.00 -20.63 12.89
N GLY A 555 -30.98 -21.53 13.87
CA GLY A 555 -31.92 -22.67 13.92
C GLY A 555 -33.38 -22.21 14.03
N ALA A 556 -33.67 -21.21 14.86
CA ALA A 556 -35.03 -20.67 14.99
C ALA A 556 -35.54 -20.07 13.67
N ARG A 557 -34.70 -19.32 12.94
CA ARG A 557 -35.02 -18.79 11.60
C ARG A 557 -35.27 -19.90 10.58
N GLN A 558 -34.51 -20.99 10.63
CA GLN A 558 -34.72 -22.12 9.74
C GLN A 558 -36.06 -22.81 10.00
N HIS A 559 -36.46 -22.98 11.26
CA HIS A 559 -37.79 -23.50 11.61
C HIS A 559 -38.93 -22.59 11.16
N LEU A 560 -38.76 -21.26 11.23
CA LEU A 560 -39.75 -20.31 10.74
C LEU A 560 -39.90 -20.37 9.21
N ARG A 561 -38.78 -20.37 8.47
CA ARG A 561 -38.80 -20.52 7.01
C ARG A 561 -39.45 -21.82 6.57
N ALA A 562 -39.16 -22.91 7.27
CA ALA A 562 -39.77 -24.21 6.97
C ALA A 562 -41.30 -24.20 7.18
N ALA A 563 -41.79 -23.49 8.20
CA ALA A 563 -43.22 -23.32 8.42
C ALA A 563 -43.88 -22.48 7.32
N VAL A 564 -43.25 -21.37 6.92
CA VAL A 564 -43.71 -20.52 5.80
C VAL A 564 -43.80 -21.32 4.51
N HIS A 565 -42.72 -22.00 4.12
CA HIS A 565 -42.71 -22.80 2.89
C HIS A 565 -43.79 -23.87 2.84
N LEU A 566 -44.12 -24.50 3.97
CA LEU A 566 -45.21 -25.48 4.02
C LEU A 566 -46.58 -24.80 3.87
N LEU A 567 -46.79 -23.65 4.53
CA LEU A 567 -48.04 -22.90 4.44
C LEU A 567 -48.26 -22.35 3.03
N ASP A 568 -47.23 -21.77 2.41
CA ASP A 568 -47.29 -21.27 1.03
C ASP A 568 -47.65 -22.40 0.06
N TRP A 569 -47.03 -23.59 0.21
CA TRP A 569 -47.31 -24.74 -0.64
C TRP A 569 -48.74 -25.29 -0.48
N LEU A 570 -49.26 -25.28 0.75
CA LEU A 570 -50.65 -25.67 1.02
C LEU A 570 -51.61 -24.66 0.39
N GLU A 571 -51.29 -23.36 0.52
CA GLU A 571 -52.08 -22.26 -0.03
C GLU A 571 -52.15 -22.35 -1.57
N GLU A 572 -51.04 -22.59 -2.26
CA GLU A 572 -51.00 -22.81 -3.72
C GLU A 572 -51.94 -23.92 -4.21
N ARG A 573 -52.31 -24.85 -3.33
CA ARG A 573 -53.18 -26.00 -3.63
C ARG A 573 -54.57 -25.86 -3.03
N ASN A 574 -54.92 -24.69 -2.50
CA ASN A 574 -56.17 -24.43 -1.79
C ASN A 574 -56.40 -25.40 -0.62
N LEU A 575 -55.32 -25.82 0.04
CA LEU A 575 -55.34 -26.66 1.23
C LEU A 575 -55.00 -25.82 2.47
N THR A 576 -55.48 -26.26 3.63
CA THR A 576 -55.09 -25.74 4.94
C THR A 576 -54.47 -26.85 5.76
N LEU A 577 -53.81 -26.51 6.88
CA LEU A 577 -53.27 -27.53 7.80
C LEU A 577 -54.36 -28.48 8.33
N SER A 578 -55.61 -28.04 8.42
CA SER A 578 -56.73 -28.87 8.88
C SER A 578 -57.30 -29.78 7.80
N THR A 579 -57.16 -29.43 6.52
CA THR A 579 -57.67 -30.23 5.39
C THR A 579 -56.59 -31.07 4.70
N CYS A 580 -55.32 -30.78 4.98
CA CYS A 580 -54.16 -31.53 4.51
C CYS A 580 -54.23 -33.00 4.96
N ARG A 581 -54.17 -33.93 4.00
CA ARG A 581 -54.08 -35.38 4.27
C ARG A 581 -52.64 -35.86 4.23
N GLN A 582 -52.42 -37.08 4.71
CA GLN A 582 -51.09 -37.70 4.69
C GLN A 582 -50.49 -37.74 3.28
N ASP A 583 -51.30 -38.08 2.26
CA ASP A 583 -50.88 -38.11 0.86
C ASP A 583 -50.40 -36.74 0.35
N ASP A 584 -51.03 -35.65 0.80
CA ASP A 584 -50.63 -34.29 0.43
C ASP A 584 -49.30 -33.92 1.07
N LEU A 585 -49.11 -34.27 2.34
CA LEU A 585 -47.87 -34.04 3.07
C LEU A 585 -46.70 -34.85 2.46
N GLU A 586 -46.93 -36.10 2.05
CA GLU A 586 -45.95 -36.93 1.37
C GLU A 586 -45.62 -36.40 -0.03
N ARG A 587 -46.64 -35.93 -0.77
CA ARG A 587 -46.47 -35.26 -2.06
C ARG A 587 -45.68 -33.96 -1.92
N TRP A 588 -45.91 -33.18 -0.86
CA TRP A 588 -45.06 -32.05 -0.53
C TRP A 588 -43.64 -32.52 -0.31
N MET A 589 -43.40 -33.47 0.60
CA MET A 589 -42.07 -33.97 0.98
C MET A 589 -41.25 -34.51 -0.20
N THR A 590 -41.90 -35.09 -1.21
CA THR A 590 -41.28 -35.67 -2.41
C THR A 590 -41.12 -34.68 -3.56
N SER A 591 -41.66 -33.46 -3.45
CA SER A 591 -41.52 -32.43 -4.49
C SER A 591 -40.08 -31.94 -4.64
N ALA A 592 -39.72 -31.57 -5.87
CA ALA A 592 -38.35 -31.14 -6.21
C ALA A 592 -37.95 -29.80 -5.56
N ASP A 593 -38.91 -29.00 -5.09
CA ASP A 593 -38.68 -27.67 -4.49
C ASP A 593 -38.78 -27.67 -2.94
N VAL A 594 -38.78 -28.85 -2.29
CA VAL A 594 -38.79 -28.89 -0.82
C VAL A 594 -37.51 -28.31 -0.25
N ARG A 595 -37.66 -27.21 0.49
CA ARG A 595 -36.62 -26.63 1.33
C ARG A 595 -36.94 -26.90 2.80
N HIS A 596 -35.89 -27.14 3.60
CA HIS A 596 -35.99 -27.29 5.06
C HIS A 596 -36.94 -28.42 5.54
N ARG A 597 -36.96 -29.55 4.83
CA ARG A 597 -37.82 -30.72 5.11
C ARG A 597 -37.79 -31.15 6.58
N ARG A 598 -36.59 -31.29 7.16
CA ARG A 598 -36.41 -31.74 8.55
C ARG A 598 -36.98 -30.74 9.55
N GLU A 599 -36.79 -29.45 9.28
CA GLU A 599 -37.24 -28.39 10.17
C GLU A 599 -38.76 -28.18 10.13
N ALA A 600 -39.41 -28.42 8.99
CA ALA A 600 -40.87 -28.39 8.85
C ALA A 600 -41.56 -29.44 9.73
N GLY A 601 -40.91 -30.58 9.96
CA GLY A 601 -41.39 -31.60 10.89
C GLY A 601 -41.58 -31.09 12.32
N HIS A 602 -40.90 -30.02 12.74
CA HIS A 602 -41.16 -29.38 14.03
C HIS A 602 -42.49 -28.61 14.05
N PHE A 603 -42.83 -27.95 12.95
CA PHE A 603 -44.08 -27.22 12.78
C PHE A 603 -45.27 -28.18 12.67
N VAL A 604 -45.17 -29.24 11.86
CA VAL A 604 -46.23 -30.26 11.74
C VAL A 604 -46.52 -30.95 13.08
N ARG A 605 -45.47 -31.35 13.83
CA ARG A 605 -45.65 -31.92 15.17
C ARG A 605 -46.27 -30.95 16.17
N TRP A 606 -45.94 -29.66 16.07
CA TRP A 606 -46.61 -28.64 16.86
C TRP A 606 -48.10 -28.53 16.49
N ALA A 607 -48.44 -28.48 15.20
CA ALA A 607 -49.82 -28.41 14.72
C ALA A 607 -50.67 -29.62 15.19
N LEU A 608 -50.10 -30.83 15.14
CA LEU A 608 -50.72 -32.04 15.70
C LEU A 608 -50.94 -31.92 17.22
N SER A 609 -49.94 -31.42 17.95
CA SER A 609 -50.06 -31.23 19.41
C SER A 609 -51.12 -30.20 19.81
N GLN A 610 -51.43 -29.26 18.92
CA GLN A 610 -52.49 -28.25 19.10
C GLN A 610 -53.84 -28.69 18.52
N LYS A 611 -53.96 -29.92 17.98
CA LYS A 611 -55.15 -30.45 17.32
C LYS A 611 -55.62 -29.63 16.10
N ILE A 612 -54.70 -28.91 15.45
CA ILE A 612 -54.94 -28.10 14.25
C ILE A 612 -54.92 -28.98 13.00
N ALA A 613 -53.95 -29.88 12.91
CA ALA A 613 -53.91 -30.96 11.93
C ALA A 613 -54.32 -32.29 12.60
N ARG A 614 -54.86 -33.24 11.83
CA ARG A 614 -55.22 -34.58 12.29
C ARG A 614 -54.64 -35.62 11.35
N ASP A 615 -54.29 -36.78 11.90
CA ASP A 615 -53.89 -37.97 11.14
C ASP A 615 -52.69 -37.79 10.18
N LEU A 616 -51.76 -36.88 10.52
CA LEU A 616 -50.49 -36.70 9.81
C LEU A 616 -49.32 -37.36 10.56
N SER A 617 -48.42 -38.01 9.82
CA SER A 617 -47.18 -38.59 10.31
C SER A 617 -45.98 -37.93 9.64
N PHE A 618 -45.01 -37.48 10.46
CA PHE A 618 -43.76 -36.87 9.99
C PHE A 618 -42.55 -37.58 10.61
N PRO A 619 -41.57 -38.08 9.82
CA PRO A 619 -40.42 -38.80 10.36
C PRO A 619 -39.58 -37.95 11.32
N ALA A 620 -39.38 -38.42 12.55
CA ALA A 620 -38.48 -37.79 13.51
C ALA A 620 -37.06 -38.35 13.32
N GLU A 621 -36.20 -37.65 12.58
CA GLU A 621 -34.77 -38.00 12.58
C GLU A 621 -34.15 -37.69 13.95
N ARG A 622 -33.75 -38.74 14.67
CA ARG A 622 -32.94 -38.64 15.89
C ARG A 622 -31.52 -38.22 15.49
N TRP A 623 -31.08 -37.04 15.92
CA TRP A 623 -29.71 -36.56 15.72
C TRP A 623 -28.70 -37.55 16.34
N LYS A 624 -27.92 -38.26 15.51
CA LYS A 624 -26.72 -38.96 15.99
C LYS A 624 -25.68 -37.90 16.35
N ARG A 625 -25.36 -37.78 17.64
CA ARG A 625 -24.34 -36.87 18.17
C ARG A 625 -23.02 -37.09 17.38
N PRO A 626 -22.38 -36.05 16.82
CA PRO A 626 -21.05 -36.18 16.24
C PRO A 626 -20.09 -36.69 17.33
N LEU A 627 -19.35 -37.75 17.03
CA LEU A 627 -18.22 -38.15 17.86
C LEU A 627 -17.25 -36.96 17.92
N PRO A 628 -16.72 -36.59 19.10
CA PRO A 628 -15.74 -35.53 19.19
C PRO A 628 -14.55 -35.87 18.31
N GLY A 629 -14.32 -35.03 17.29
CA GLY A 629 -13.18 -35.12 16.39
C GLY A 629 -11.89 -35.03 17.17
N ASP A 630 -11.05 -36.02 16.96
CA ASP A 630 -9.69 -36.11 17.46
C ASP A 630 -8.89 -34.88 16.99
N GLY A 631 -8.65 -33.98 17.94
CA GLY A 631 -8.05 -32.68 17.69
C GLY A 631 -7.08 -32.35 18.80
N ARG A 632 -5.99 -33.11 18.90
CA ARG A 632 -4.71 -32.71 19.53
C ARG A 632 -3.60 -33.73 19.22
N ARG A 633 -2.82 -33.50 18.15
CA ARG A 633 -1.40 -33.89 18.13
C ARG A 633 -0.55 -32.66 18.46
N GLY A 634 -0.03 -32.65 19.68
CA GLY A 634 1.12 -31.86 20.13
C GLY A 634 2.05 -32.80 20.90
N PRO A 635 3.37 -32.62 20.83
CA PRO A 635 4.33 -33.69 21.05
C PRO A 635 4.49 -34.08 22.51
N LEU A 636 4.74 -35.37 22.72
CA LEU A 636 5.02 -36.02 24.00
C LEU A 636 6.20 -35.34 24.71
N GLY A 637 5.90 -34.59 25.77
CA GLY A 637 6.85 -34.22 26.80
C GLY A 637 6.77 -35.23 27.93
N HIS A 638 7.85 -35.99 28.12
CA HIS A 638 8.06 -36.89 29.25
C HIS A 638 7.76 -36.22 30.60
N ARG A 639 6.99 -36.91 31.45
CA ARG A 639 7.06 -36.77 32.91
C ARG A 639 7.51 -38.10 33.53
N PRO A 640 8.40 -38.08 34.53
CA PRO A 640 8.92 -39.29 35.15
C PRO A 640 7.93 -39.88 36.16
N SER A 641 8.01 -41.20 36.30
CA SER A 641 7.26 -42.03 37.26
C SER A 641 7.79 -41.86 38.69
N PRO A 642 6.94 -41.83 39.74
CA PRO A 642 7.39 -41.88 41.12
C PRO A 642 7.07 -43.26 41.73
N ALA A 643 8.09 -44.08 42.00
CA ALA A 643 8.00 -45.12 43.03
C ALA A 643 9.37 -45.68 43.43
N ALA A 644 9.50 -45.84 44.76
CA ALA A 644 10.33 -46.79 45.48
C ALA A 644 11.86 -46.54 45.57
N ARG A 645 12.26 -45.85 46.64
CA ARG A 645 13.46 -46.22 47.40
C ARG A 645 13.12 -46.25 48.89
N ARG A 646 13.12 -47.44 49.47
CA ARG A 646 13.38 -47.68 50.89
C ARG A 646 14.35 -48.86 51.00
N HIS A 647 15.24 -48.74 51.98
CA HIS A 647 16.28 -49.64 52.47
C HIS A 647 17.60 -49.63 51.68
N SER A 648 18.78 -49.57 52.29
CA SER A 648 19.21 -49.32 53.69
C SER A 648 20.76 -49.23 53.69
N GLN A 649 21.34 -48.80 54.81
CA GLN A 649 22.74 -48.99 55.26
C GLN A 649 23.80 -47.99 54.77
N ALA A 650 24.09 -46.99 55.61
CA ALA A 650 25.29 -46.91 56.49
C ALA A 650 25.37 -45.50 57.08
#